data_AF-A0A5C4TCN8-F1
#
_entry.id   AF-A0A5C4TCN8-F1
#
_cell.length_a   1.000
_cell.length_b   1.000
_cell.length_c   1.000
_cell.angle_alpha   90.00
_cell.angle_beta   90.00
_cell.angle_gamma   90.00
#
_symmetry.space_group_name_H-M   'P 1'
#
loop_
_entity.id
_entity.type
_entity.pdbx_description
1 polymer ?
#
loop_
_entity_poly.entity_id
_entity_poly.type
_entity_poly.pdbx_seq_one_letter_code
_entity_poly.pdbx_strand_id
1 'polypeptide(L)'
;MDTEKPKLGTALFGPRRQDTDKDFAEIASWLHAFEKQLEQEQQEHDKRLRELERKLQWLRTEAESRTKVVDELLALKLDIMEREGFRPWTDDGSAKDNKPLRLGDRLVEEGIITVDQLNEAMDRQRRIGGRLGDWIVEMGHATKQQIEALSSQPVGKGRLGEMLVEAGAITKEQLNEALEFQRRSGGMLGDILMSLRLIEPEKLYRLVATQNNLGRIGSEFAFDHMTKLPEQTARRYNAVVVHQDLNRFLVAVGSPLKESELLEIESILGLPVEQVLATREELEFFWKEVYTSELLQESTQKLVMEQPQNSAHVTFTKPQLTVLGALGLVFLIFLGLDWLHTLIVVNIAVQLFYFSMTLFKFLIIMYGTRENAQIRFTPDEIEQIDERTLPIYTILVPMYKESEVIPHLLENIESLDYPKAKLDVRLLIEEDDVDAQRILKEMKLPPYYTTIVVPNSLPKTKPKACNYGLIRARGEYVVIFDAEDRPDPDQLKKVHAAFMRSPDNCACIQAKLNYFNSGQNMLTRWFTQEYSMWFELLLPGVMQLDIPIPLGGTSNHFKMSVLNEMGAWDPYNVTEDADLGIRLYKSGYTTAIVDSRTWEEANSRTGNWIRQRSRWIKGYMQTWLVHMRNPFRLYRELGTKGFLGFQVMVLATPMLPLLNPIFWLMLVLWYGWKLAIIPQFFPGIIYYFSAIEFLLGNFLFVFTNIAGVYWVIRELEMQRKYDLSYGLVKYALLTPIYWALMSIAAFKAAWQLITKPFYWEKTVHGLASGPTPHDTTKTAEGGM
;
A
#
# COMPACT_ATOMS: atom_id res chain seq x y z
N MET A 1 -28.04 69.56 -46.51
CA MET A 1 -26.72 70.19 -46.37
C MET A 1 -25.70 69.09 -46.50
N ASP A 2 -24.88 69.18 -47.55
CA ASP A 2 -23.69 68.37 -47.76
C ASP A 2 -22.79 68.34 -46.53
N THR A 3 -22.12 67.21 -46.30
CA THR A 3 -20.64 67.16 -46.33
C THR A 3 -20.13 65.73 -46.11
N GLU A 4 -18.97 65.49 -46.70
CA GLU A 4 -18.34 64.23 -47.04
C GLU A 4 -17.73 63.44 -45.87
N LYS A 5 -17.42 62.17 -46.17
CA LYS A 5 -16.78 61.13 -45.33
C LYS A 5 -15.35 61.49 -44.88
N PRO A 6 -14.79 60.67 -43.96
CA PRO A 6 -13.63 59.88 -44.36
C PRO A 6 -13.76 58.37 -44.04
N LYS A 7 -13.05 57.56 -44.84
CA LYS A 7 -12.97 56.09 -44.81
C LYS A 7 -12.00 55.58 -43.72
N LEU A 8 -12.34 54.46 -43.07
CA LEU A 8 -11.45 53.40 -42.55
C LEU A 8 -12.36 52.16 -42.36
N GLY A 9 -12.22 51.06 -43.08
CA GLY A 9 -11.25 49.98 -42.81
C GLY A 9 -12.00 48.72 -42.36
N THR A 10 -12.16 47.77 -43.30
CA THR A 10 -12.61 46.36 -43.19
C THR A 10 -12.81 45.71 -41.80
N ALA A 11 -14.02 45.22 -41.53
CA ALA A 11 -14.30 44.05 -40.69
C ALA A 11 -15.56 43.32 -41.21
N LEU A 12 -15.34 42.38 -42.13
CA LEU A 12 -16.30 41.36 -42.54
C LEU A 12 -16.19 40.21 -41.54
N PHE A 13 -17.16 40.02 -40.65
CA PHE A 13 -17.60 38.73 -40.07
C PHE A 13 -18.76 39.00 -39.09
N GLY A 14 -19.99 39.08 -39.62
CA GLY A 14 -21.19 38.86 -38.82
C GLY A 14 -21.46 37.35 -38.74
N PRO A 15 -21.88 36.81 -37.58
CA PRO A 15 -22.15 35.38 -37.45
C PRO A 15 -23.25 34.97 -38.44
N ARG A 16 -22.97 33.92 -39.22
CA ARG A 16 -23.93 33.35 -40.17
C ARG A 16 -25.08 32.76 -39.35
N ARG A 17 -26.30 33.24 -39.62
CA ARG A 17 -27.56 32.80 -38.99
C ARG A 17 -27.71 31.26 -38.92
N GLN A 18 -27.14 30.54 -39.90
CA GLN A 18 -27.10 29.07 -39.93
C GLN A 18 -26.28 28.42 -38.81
N ASP A 19 -25.18 29.03 -38.36
CA ASP A 19 -24.36 28.47 -37.28
C ASP A 19 -25.05 28.66 -35.94
N THR A 20 -25.74 29.80 -35.76
CA THR A 20 -26.51 30.10 -34.54
C THR A 20 -27.72 29.18 -34.40
N ASP A 21 -28.45 28.89 -35.49
CA ASP A 21 -29.58 27.95 -35.48
C ASP A 21 -29.14 26.51 -35.18
N LYS A 22 -27.91 26.14 -35.57
CA LYS A 22 -27.33 24.82 -35.32
C LYS A 22 -26.90 24.65 -33.86
N ASP A 23 -26.28 25.68 -33.28
CA ASP A 23 -25.92 25.71 -31.85
C ASP A 23 -27.18 25.65 -30.96
N PHE A 24 -28.26 26.35 -31.35
CA PHE A 24 -29.54 26.26 -30.63
C PHE A 24 -30.18 24.87 -30.71
N ALA A 25 -30.08 24.19 -31.86
CA ALA A 25 -30.57 22.83 -32.01
C ALA A 25 -29.77 21.81 -31.18
N GLU A 26 -28.45 21.96 -31.08
CA GLU A 26 -27.60 21.13 -30.22
C GLU A 26 -27.90 21.35 -28.74
N ILE A 27 -28.08 22.61 -28.32
CA ILE A 27 -28.45 22.95 -26.93
C ILE A 27 -29.83 22.39 -26.57
N ALA A 28 -30.81 22.50 -27.48
CA ALA A 28 -32.15 21.94 -27.27
C ALA A 28 -32.12 20.41 -27.17
N SER A 29 -31.32 19.73 -28.00
CA SER A 29 -31.13 18.28 -27.94
C SER A 29 -30.45 17.85 -26.63
N TRP A 30 -29.48 18.63 -26.16
CA TRP A 30 -28.79 18.37 -24.90
C TRP A 30 -29.71 18.57 -23.69
N LEU A 31 -30.50 19.65 -23.67
CA LEU A 31 -31.51 19.91 -22.64
C LEU A 31 -32.55 18.78 -22.57
N HIS A 32 -33.04 18.31 -23.72
CA HIS A 32 -34.01 17.22 -23.74
C HIS A 32 -33.42 15.88 -23.25
N ALA A 33 -32.15 15.60 -23.57
CA ALA A 33 -31.45 14.44 -23.04
C ALA A 33 -31.23 14.54 -21.52
N PHE A 34 -30.91 15.74 -21.02
CA PHE A 34 -30.70 16.01 -19.62
C PHE A 34 -32.00 15.90 -18.81
N GLU A 35 -33.12 16.44 -19.29
CA GLU A 35 -34.44 16.28 -18.67
C GLU A 35 -34.84 14.81 -18.56
N LYS A 36 -34.61 14.03 -19.63
CA LYS A 36 -34.90 12.59 -19.64
C LYS A 36 -34.02 11.81 -18.65
N GLN A 37 -32.76 12.20 -18.49
CA GLN A 37 -31.88 11.62 -17.48
C GLN A 37 -32.36 11.97 -16.06
N LEU A 38 -32.80 13.20 -15.83
CA LEU A 38 -33.34 13.65 -14.55
C LEU A 38 -34.62 12.89 -14.17
N GLU A 39 -35.52 12.66 -15.13
CA GLU A 39 -36.72 11.84 -14.92
C GLU A 39 -36.36 10.39 -14.58
N GLN A 40 -35.34 9.81 -15.23
CA GLN A 40 -34.86 8.46 -14.91
C GLN A 40 -34.26 8.36 -13.51
N GLU A 41 -33.40 9.32 -13.14
CA GLU A 41 -32.82 9.40 -11.79
C GLU A 41 -33.91 9.57 -10.73
N GLN A 42 -34.93 10.39 -10.99
CA GLN A 42 -36.04 10.61 -10.07
C GLN A 42 -36.93 9.36 -9.92
N GLN A 43 -37.19 8.63 -11.00
CA GLN A 43 -37.90 7.33 -10.95
C GLN A 43 -37.11 6.28 -10.16
N GLU A 44 -35.79 6.26 -10.31
CA GLU A 44 -34.91 5.33 -9.58
C GLU A 44 -34.84 5.68 -8.09
N HIS A 45 -34.81 6.97 -7.76
CA HIS A 45 -34.86 7.47 -6.39
C HIS A 45 -36.18 7.10 -5.71
N ASP A 46 -37.32 7.29 -6.38
CA ASP A 46 -38.65 6.90 -5.87
C ASP A 46 -38.79 5.37 -5.71
N LYS A 47 -38.13 4.59 -6.58
CA LYS A 47 -38.11 3.13 -6.44
C LYS A 47 -37.31 2.71 -5.20
N ARG A 48 -36.17 3.37 -4.95
CA ARG A 48 -35.30 3.13 -3.79
C ARG A 48 -35.97 3.56 -2.48
N LEU A 49 -36.71 4.68 -2.49
CA LEU A 49 -37.48 5.15 -1.34
C LEU A 49 -38.56 4.13 -0.95
N ARG A 50 -39.33 3.62 -1.93
CA ARG A 50 -40.35 2.56 -1.69
C ARG A 50 -39.76 1.23 -1.22
N GLU A 51 -38.51 0.94 -1.57
CA GLU A 51 -37.80 -0.24 -1.07
C GLU A 51 -37.35 -0.05 0.39
N LEU A 52 -36.83 1.13 0.71
CA LEU A 52 -36.46 1.51 2.08
C LEU A 52 -37.68 1.57 3.01
N GLU A 53 -38.82 2.11 2.56
CA GLU A 53 -40.06 2.12 3.33
C GLU A 53 -40.56 0.70 3.64
N ARG A 54 -40.53 -0.21 2.66
CA ARG A 54 -40.85 -1.63 2.87
C ARG A 54 -39.91 -2.30 3.87
N LYS A 55 -38.60 -2.00 3.79
CA LYS A 55 -37.60 -2.55 4.70
C LYS A 55 -37.77 -1.99 6.12
N LEU A 56 -38.08 -0.71 6.26
CA LEU A 56 -38.37 -0.06 7.54
C LEU A 56 -39.62 -0.69 8.18
N GLN A 57 -40.67 -0.93 7.41
CA GLN A 57 -41.90 -1.53 7.90
C GLN A 57 -41.66 -2.99 8.32
N TRP A 58 -40.90 -3.76 7.55
CA TRP A 58 -40.48 -5.11 7.95
C TRP A 58 -39.68 -5.11 9.26
N LEU A 59 -38.71 -4.21 9.42
CA LEU A 59 -37.92 -4.08 10.65
C LEU A 59 -38.78 -3.71 11.86
N ARG A 60 -39.80 -2.87 11.70
CA ARG A 60 -40.75 -2.54 12.78
C ARG A 60 -41.56 -3.76 13.20
N THR A 61 -42.08 -4.52 12.24
CA THR A 61 -42.84 -5.76 12.53
C THR A 61 -41.96 -6.80 13.23
N GLU A 62 -40.70 -6.96 12.79
CA GLU A 62 -39.74 -7.88 13.41
C GLU A 62 -39.38 -7.44 14.84
N ALA A 63 -39.19 -6.13 15.07
CA ALA A 63 -38.95 -5.59 16.40
C ALA A 63 -40.15 -5.83 17.33
N GLU A 64 -41.37 -5.56 16.89
CA GLU A 64 -42.60 -5.84 17.66
C GLU A 64 -42.76 -7.33 17.98
N SER A 65 -42.45 -8.21 17.03
CA SER A 65 -42.47 -9.67 17.24
C SER A 65 -41.44 -10.09 18.29
N ARG A 66 -40.23 -9.53 18.26
CA ARG A 66 -39.17 -9.85 19.24
C ARG A 66 -39.48 -9.31 20.63
N THR A 67 -40.06 -8.10 20.73
CA THR A 67 -40.51 -7.54 22.01
C THR A 67 -41.58 -8.44 22.63
N LYS A 68 -42.53 -8.94 21.82
CA LYS A 68 -43.56 -9.87 22.30
C LYS A 68 -42.96 -11.19 22.81
N VAL A 69 -41.95 -11.74 22.14
CA VAL A 69 -41.21 -12.92 22.61
C VAL A 69 -40.47 -12.63 23.92
N VAL A 70 -39.87 -11.45 24.07
CA VAL A 70 -39.20 -11.04 25.31
C VAL A 70 -40.22 -10.90 26.46
N ASP A 71 -41.39 -10.33 26.21
CA ASP A 71 -42.46 -10.20 27.20
C ASP A 71 -43.04 -11.57 27.59
N GLU A 72 -43.21 -12.49 26.63
CA GLU A 72 -43.63 -13.87 26.89
C GLU A 72 -42.57 -14.64 27.71
N LEU A 73 -41.28 -14.44 27.41
CA LEU A 73 -40.18 -15.03 28.18
C LEU A 73 -40.08 -14.43 29.60
N LEU A 74 -40.36 -13.13 29.76
CA LEU A 74 -40.41 -12.46 31.06
C LEU A 74 -41.59 -12.96 31.89
N ALA A 75 -42.77 -13.11 31.29
CA ALA A 75 -43.94 -13.70 31.94
C ALA A 75 -43.70 -15.15 32.35
N LEU A 76 -43.07 -15.95 31.48
CA LEU A 76 -42.68 -17.33 31.78
C LEU A 76 -41.65 -17.39 32.92
N LYS A 77 -40.68 -16.47 32.92
CA LYS A 77 -39.68 -16.36 34.00
C LYS A 77 -40.34 -16.01 35.34
N LEU A 78 -41.30 -15.09 35.35
CA LEU A 78 -42.06 -14.72 36.56
C LEU A 78 -42.94 -15.89 37.06
N ASP A 79 -43.64 -16.59 36.17
CA ASP A 79 -44.42 -17.80 36.52
C ASP A 79 -43.55 -18.91 37.10
N ILE A 80 -42.35 -19.12 36.54
CA ILE A 80 -41.38 -20.08 37.08
C ILE A 80 -40.89 -19.64 38.47
N MET A 81 -40.70 -18.34 38.69
CA MET A 81 -40.23 -17.79 39.96
C MET A 81 -41.27 -17.87 41.10
N GLU A 82 -42.56 -17.91 40.78
CA GLU A 82 -43.66 -17.92 41.76
C GLU A 82 -44.16 -19.33 42.14
N ARG A 83 -43.66 -20.40 41.50
CA ARG A 83 -44.05 -21.79 41.83
C ARG A 83 -43.49 -22.23 43.18
N GLU A 84 -44.35 -22.78 44.04
CA GLU A 84 -43.93 -23.37 45.32
C GLU A 84 -42.88 -24.48 45.09
N GLY A 85 -41.65 -24.22 45.56
CA GLY A 85 -40.50 -25.12 45.40
C GLY A 85 -39.43 -24.63 44.42
N PHE A 86 -39.66 -23.53 43.67
CA PHE A 86 -38.61 -22.92 42.85
C PHE A 86 -37.58 -22.20 43.73
N ARG A 87 -36.34 -22.69 43.71
CA ARG A 87 -35.18 -21.96 44.21
C ARG A 87 -34.47 -21.34 43.00
N PRO A 88 -34.17 -20.02 43.01
CA PRO A 88 -33.29 -19.44 42.00
C PRO A 88 -32.01 -20.28 41.95
N TRP A 89 -31.45 -20.49 40.76
CA TRP A 89 -30.10 -21.03 40.64
C TRP A 89 -29.11 -20.03 41.24
N THR A 90 -28.97 -20.09 42.57
CA THR A 90 -27.76 -19.68 43.26
C THR A 90 -26.83 -20.87 43.12
N ASP A 91 -25.67 -20.64 42.50
CA ASP A 91 -24.53 -21.53 42.43
C ASP A 91 -24.53 -22.50 43.63
N ASP A 92 -25.01 -23.69 43.37
CA ASP A 92 -25.30 -24.72 44.34
C ASP A 92 -23.96 -25.13 44.97
N GLY A 93 -23.84 -24.83 46.27
CA GLY A 93 -22.62 -24.86 47.09
C GLY A 93 -21.88 -26.20 47.15
N SER A 94 -21.32 -26.62 46.02
CA SER A 94 -20.49 -27.80 45.84
C SER A 94 -19.36 -27.58 44.85
N ALA A 95 -18.76 -26.38 44.88
CA ALA A 95 -17.39 -26.12 44.42
C ALA A 95 -16.90 -24.77 44.99
N LYS A 96 -16.89 -24.62 46.33
CA LYS A 96 -16.06 -23.60 46.99
C LYS A 96 -14.60 -24.05 46.96
N ASP A 97 -14.05 -24.19 45.76
CA ASP A 97 -12.62 -24.21 45.54
C ASP A 97 -12.20 -22.84 45.00
N ASN A 98 -11.97 -21.94 45.96
CA ASN A 98 -10.85 -21.00 45.95
C ASN A 98 -10.69 -20.09 44.71
N LYS A 99 -11.77 -19.55 44.12
CA LYS A 99 -11.63 -18.40 43.21
C LYS A 99 -11.41 -17.12 44.04
N PRO A 100 -10.30 -16.39 43.87
CA PRO A 100 -10.09 -15.14 44.59
C PRO A 100 -11.18 -14.12 44.23
N LEU A 101 -11.84 -13.58 45.24
CA LEU A 101 -12.83 -12.51 45.10
C LEU A 101 -12.17 -11.29 44.44
N ARG A 102 -12.88 -10.65 43.50
CA ARG A 102 -12.38 -9.44 42.82
C ARG A 102 -12.27 -8.31 43.84
N LEU A 103 -11.40 -7.33 43.59
CA LEU A 103 -11.14 -6.21 44.52
C LEU A 103 -12.43 -5.52 44.98
N GLY A 104 -13.37 -5.28 44.05
CA GLY A 104 -14.67 -4.70 44.37
C GLY A 104 -15.50 -5.54 45.33
N ASP A 105 -15.58 -6.85 45.08
CA ASP A 105 -16.33 -7.79 45.93
C ASP A 105 -15.73 -7.85 47.34
N ARG A 106 -14.40 -7.82 47.45
CA ARG A 106 -13.69 -7.77 48.75
C ARG A 106 -13.93 -6.46 49.50
N LEU A 107 -13.96 -5.33 48.80
CA LEU A 107 -14.24 -4.02 49.41
C LEU A 107 -15.67 -3.93 49.96
N VAL A 108 -16.62 -4.58 49.29
CA VAL A 108 -18.01 -4.69 49.76
C VAL A 108 -18.13 -5.69 50.91
N GLU A 109 -17.47 -6.84 50.83
CA GLU A 109 -17.51 -7.87 51.89
C GLU A 109 -16.88 -7.38 53.20
N GLU A 110 -15.80 -6.60 53.13
CA GLU A 110 -15.14 -5.96 54.28
C GLU A 110 -15.88 -4.70 54.76
N GLY A 111 -16.99 -4.32 54.11
CA GLY A 111 -17.83 -3.19 54.49
C GLY A 111 -17.19 -1.81 54.29
N ILE A 112 -16.15 -1.71 53.47
CA ILE A 112 -15.44 -0.45 53.20
C ILE A 112 -16.25 0.43 52.23
N ILE A 113 -16.94 -0.18 51.27
CA ILE A 113 -17.84 0.50 50.33
C ILE A 113 -19.17 -0.24 50.19
N THR A 114 -20.22 0.46 49.75
CA THR A 114 -21.51 -0.16 49.41
C THR A 114 -21.52 -0.70 47.98
N VAL A 115 -22.47 -1.60 47.67
CA VAL A 115 -22.70 -2.10 46.30
C VAL A 115 -22.99 -0.95 45.33
N ASP A 116 -23.74 0.07 45.76
CA ASP A 116 -24.04 1.25 44.93
C ASP A 116 -22.79 2.09 44.65
N GLN A 117 -21.94 2.31 45.66
CA GLN A 117 -20.65 3.01 45.49
C GLN A 117 -19.69 2.23 44.59
N LEU A 118 -19.69 0.90 44.69
CA LEU A 118 -18.93 0.05 43.77
C LEU A 118 -19.45 0.16 42.34
N ASN A 119 -20.77 0.14 42.14
CA ASN A 119 -21.39 0.28 40.82
C ASN A 119 -21.09 1.65 40.20
N GLU A 120 -21.12 2.72 40.99
CA GLU A 120 -20.76 4.08 40.55
C GLU A 120 -19.28 4.16 40.13
N ALA A 121 -18.38 3.59 40.94
CA ALA A 121 -16.95 3.51 40.62
C ALA A 121 -16.69 2.70 39.34
N MET A 122 -17.40 1.58 39.18
CA MET A 122 -17.30 0.73 38.00
C MET A 122 -17.87 1.41 36.76
N ASP A 123 -18.95 2.17 36.87
CA ASP A 123 -19.51 2.93 35.74
C ASP A 123 -18.53 4.02 35.30
N ARG A 124 -17.94 4.75 36.24
CA ARG A 124 -16.92 5.76 35.96
C ARG A 124 -15.64 5.16 35.35
N GLN A 125 -15.17 4.03 35.88
CA GLN A 125 -14.05 3.29 35.30
C GLN A 125 -14.35 2.79 33.89
N ARG A 126 -15.58 2.31 33.63
CA ARG A 126 -15.99 1.87 32.28
C ARG A 126 -16.00 3.03 31.28
N ARG A 127 -16.45 4.21 31.71
CA ARG A 127 -16.48 5.39 30.86
C ARG A 127 -15.09 5.96 30.61
N ILE A 128 -14.32 6.27 31.65
CA ILE A 128 -13.07 7.02 31.53
C ILE A 128 -11.84 6.11 31.40
N GLY A 129 -11.88 4.91 31.99
CA GLY A 129 -10.74 3.99 32.09
C GLY A 129 -10.01 4.14 33.43
N GLY A 130 -8.80 3.60 33.53
CA GLY A 130 -7.99 3.67 34.76
C GLY A 130 -8.25 2.51 35.74
N ARG A 131 -7.66 2.61 36.93
CA ARG A 131 -7.81 1.58 37.98
C ARG A 131 -9.03 1.84 38.84
N LEU A 132 -9.81 0.79 39.10
CA LEU A 132 -11.01 0.88 39.94
C LEU A 132 -10.69 1.43 41.34
N GLY A 133 -9.57 1.00 41.93
CA GLY A 133 -9.15 1.47 43.25
C GLY A 133 -8.91 2.97 43.31
N ASP A 134 -8.36 3.57 42.24
CA ASP A 134 -8.07 5.00 42.19
C ASP A 134 -9.36 5.82 42.12
N TRP A 135 -10.37 5.36 41.37
CA TRP A 135 -11.70 5.99 41.36
C TRP A 135 -12.41 5.93 42.70
N ILE A 136 -12.32 4.81 43.41
CA ILE A 136 -12.92 4.65 44.75
C ILE A 136 -12.28 5.65 45.73
N VAL A 137 -10.98 5.90 45.60
CA VAL A 137 -10.26 6.90 46.41
C VAL A 137 -10.65 8.32 46.01
N GLU A 138 -10.69 8.62 44.72
CA GLU A 138 -11.01 9.95 44.21
C GLU A 138 -12.44 10.40 44.55
N MET A 139 -13.40 9.48 44.55
CA MET A 139 -14.78 9.74 44.97
C MET A 139 -14.95 9.79 46.50
N GLY A 140 -13.87 9.58 47.25
CA GLY A 140 -13.87 9.65 48.71
C GLY A 140 -14.55 8.47 49.40
N HIS A 141 -14.74 7.34 48.70
CA HIS A 141 -15.38 6.15 49.27
C HIS A 141 -14.39 5.27 50.06
N ALA A 142 -13.09 5.34 49.78
CA ALA A 142 -12.05 4.67 50.57
C ALA A 142 -10.73 5.47 50.56
N THR A 143 -9.82 5.14 51.49
CA THR A 143 -8.46 5.69 51.49
C THR A 143 -7.51 4.80 50.69
N LYS A 144 -6.42 5.39 50.17
CA LYS A 144 -5.39 4.64 49.44
C LYS A 144 -4.79 3.49 50.27
N GLN A 145 -4.62 3.70 51.58
CA GLN A 145 -4.15 2.66 52.51
C GLN A 145 -5.15 1.49 52.63
N GLN A 146 -6.46 1.75 52.61
CA GLN A 146 -7.48 0.68 52.65
C GLN A 146 -7.49 -0.13 51.36
N ILE A 147 -7.35 0.52 50.20
CA ILE A 147 -7.22 -0.15 48.91
C ILE A 147 -5.94 -1.00 48.87
N GLU A 148 -4.80 -0.46 49.28
CA GLU A 148 -3.52 -1.17 49.32
C GLU A 148 -3.56 -2.34 50.32
N ALA A 149 -4.19 -2.18 51.49
CA ALA A 149 -4.34 -3.24 52.49
C ALA A 149 -5.15 -4.45 51.99
N LEU A 150 -6.14 -4.24 51.11
CA LEU A 150 -6.89 -5.33 50.50
C LEU A 150 -6.29 -5.83 49.19
N SER A 151 -5.55 -4.97 48.49
CA SER A 151 -4.81 -5.32 47.28
C SER A 151 -3.47 -6.01 47.56
N SER A 152 -3.00 -6.03 48.80
CA SER A 152 -1.68 -6.52 49.24
C SER A 152 -1.54 -8.04 49.41
N GLN A 153 -2.27 -8.82 48.61
CA GLN A 153 -1.62 -10.06 48.14
C GLN A 153 -0.69 -9.64 47.01
N PRO A 154 0.64 -9.77 47.15
CA PRO A 154 1.51 -9.68 45.99
C PRO A 154 1.07 -10.82 45.10
N VAL A 155 0.28 -10.53 44.05
CA VAL A 155 0.19 -11.39 42.90
C VAL A 155 1.59 -11.30 42.29
N GLY A 156 2.54 -12.05 42.86
CA GLY A 156 3.90 -12.15 42.36
C GLY A 156 3.76 -12.45 40.88
N LYS A 157 4.46 -11.71 40.00
CA LYS A 157 4.29 -11.72 38.54
C LYS A 157 4.04 -13.15 38.04
N GLY A 158 2.78 -13.56 38.03
CA GLY A 158 2.40 -14.92 37.68
C GLY A 158 2.80 -15.10 36.24
N ARG A 159 3.18 -16.32 35.84
CA ARG A 159 3.43 -16.52 34.41
C ARG A 159 2.11 -16.23 33.69
N LEU A 160 2.15 -15.38 32.67
CA LEU A 160 0.94 -14.91 31.97
C LEU A 160 0.06 -16.10 31.54
N GLY A 161 0.67 -17.19 31.07
CA GLY A 161 -0.04 -18.42 30.73
C GLY A 161 -0.83 -19.04 31.88
N GLU A 162 -0.27 -19.09 33.10
CA GLU A 162 -0.96 -19.63 34.28
C GLU A 162 -2.14 -18.74 34.66
N MET A 163 -1.94 -17.42 34.66
CA MET A 163 -3.02 -16.45 34.93
C MET A 163 -4.16 -16.56 33.90
N LEU A 164 -3.84 -16.81 32.63
CA LEU A 164 -4.82 -17.00 31.56
C LEU A 164 -5.65 -18.28 31.76
N VAL A 165 -5.02 -19.36 32.23
CA VAL A 165 -5.71 -20.62 32.54
C VAL A 165 -6.56 -20.50 33.80
N GLU A 166 -6.03 -19.89 34.86
CA GLU A 166 -6.76 -19.66 36.12
C GLU A 166 -7.98 -18.77 35.93
N ALA A 167 -7.87 -17.74 35.06
CA ALA A 167 -8.97 -16.88 34.69
C ALA A 167 -10.00 -17.56 33.77
N GLY A 168 -9.75 -18.79 33.32
CA GLY A 168 -10.58 -19.51 32.36
C GLY A 168 -10.60 -18.87 30.96
N ALA A 169 -9.59 -18.06 30.63
CA ALA A 169 -9.50 -17.40 29.33
C ALA A 169 -9.02 -18.34 28.23
N ILE A 170 -8.18 -19.32 28.58
CA ILE A 170 -7.70 -20.41 27.72
C ILE A 170 -7.62 -21.73 28.51
N THR A 171 -7.58 -22.87 27.83
CA THR A 171 -7.32 -24.17 28.45
C THR A 171 -5.83 -24.45 28.58
N LYS A 172 -5.46 -25.47 29.38
CA LYS A 172 -4.06 -25.90 29.53
C LYS A 172 -3.50 -26.47 28.23
N GLU A 173 -4.34 -27.14 27.44
CA GLU A 173 -4.00 -27.68 26.13
C GLU A 173 -3.68 -26.54 25.15
N GLN A 174 -4.52 -25.50 25.11
CA GLN A 174 -4.31 -24.31 24.29
C GLN A 174 -3.02 -23.56 24.71
N LEU A 175 -2.73 -23.48 26.01
CA LEU A 175 -1.48 -22.92 26.50
C LEU A 175 -0.26 -23.75 26.04
N ASN A 176 -0.34 -25.08 26.11
CA ASN A 176 0.74 -25.95 25.68
C ASN A 176 1.01 -25.83 24.17
N GLU A 177 -0.05 -25.77 23.36
CA GLU A 177 0.03 -25.51 21.92
C GLU A 177 0.76 -24.18 21.62
N ALA A 178 0.37 -23.10 22.30
CA ALA A 178 1.02 -21.80 22.15
C ALA A 178 2.48 -21.81 22.60
N LEU A 179 2.82 -22.56 23.67
CA LEU A 179 4.20 -22.72 24.14
C LEU A 179 5.06 -23.58 23.20
N GLU A 180 4.47 -24.57 22.53
CA GLU A 180 5.15 -25.32 21.45
C GLU A 180 5.44 -24.40 20.26
N PHE A 181 4.46 -23.61 19.83
CA PHE A 181 4.67 -22.61 18.78
C PHE A 181 5.74 -21.58 19.17
N GLN A 182 5.74 -21.12 20.42
CA GLN A 182 6.75 -20.20 20.95
C GLN A 182 8.16 -20.82 20.96
N ARG A 183 8.28 -22.10 21.30
CA ARG A 183 9.57 -22.82 21.28
C ARG A 183 10.11 -22.94 19.86
N ARG A 184 9.25 -23.12 18.86
CA ARG A 184 9.63 -23.22 17.45
C ARG A 184 9.97 -21.87 16.83
N SER A 185 9.15 -20.84 17.06
CA SER A 185 9.21 -19.56 16.33
C SER A 185 9.66 -18.36 17.16
N GLY A 186 9.82 -18.51 18.47
CA GLY A 186 10.11 -17.41 19.39
C GLY A 186 8.92 -16.45 19.54
N GLY A 187 9.19 -15.22 19.96
CA GLY A 187 8.17 -14.18 20.11
C GLY A 187 7.42 -14.19 21.46
N MET A 188 6.49 -13.24 21.60
CA MET A 188 5.72 -13.07 22.84
C MET A 188 4.51 -14.01 22.88
N LEU A 189 4.30 -14.68 24.03
CA LEU A 189 3.19 -15.63 24.21
C LEU A 189 1.83 -15.01 23.92
N GLY A 190 1.60 -13.75 24.31
CA GLY A 190 0.36 -13.03 24.04
C GLY A 190 0.07 -12.87 22.55
N ASP A 191 1.08 -12.53 21.76
CA ASP A 191 0.95 -12.39 20.29
C ASP A 191 0.67 -13.73 19.62
N ILE A 192 1.30 -14.80 20.11
CA ILE A 192 1.07 -16.17 19.62
C ILE A 192 -0.36 -16.60 19.88
N LEU A 193 -0.84 -16.47 21.11
CA LEU A 193 -2.22 -16.82 21.49
C LEU A 193 -3.25 -16.06 20.64
N MET A 194 -3.01 -14.77 20.39
CA MET A 194 -3.83 -13.95 19.49
C MET A 194 -3.76 -14.42 18.04
N SER A 195 -2.56 -14.74 17.53
CA SER A 195 -2.38 -15.18 16.15
C SER A 195 -3.04 -16.54 15.86
N LEU A 196 -3.06 -17.43 16.86
CA LEU A 196 -3.75 -18.73 16.82
C LEU A 196 -5.26 -18.61 17.08
N ARG A 197 -5.78 -17.39 17.31
CA ARG A 197 -7.19 -17.11 17.63
C ARG A 197 -7.67 -17.84 18.91
N LEU A 198 -6.76 -18.11 19.83
CA LEU A 198 -7.06 -18.78 21.10
C LEU A 198 -7.58 -17.83 22.17
N ILE A 199 -7.33 -16.52 22.03
CA ILE A 199 -7.81 -15.49 22.95
C ILE A 199 -8.17 -14.18 22.25
N GLU A 200 -9.22 -13.53 22.75
CA GLU A 200 -9.60 -12.18 22.31
C GLU A 200 -8.65 -11.10 22.89
N PRO A 201 -8.29 -10.07 22.12
CA PRO A 201 -7.40 -9.00 22.58
C PRO A 201 -7.82 -8.37 23.90
N GLU A 202 -9.11 -8.08 24.08
CA GLU A 202 -9.61 -7.42 25.29
C GLU A 202 -9.32 -8.25 26.55
N LYS A 203 -9.51 -9.58 26.50
CA LYS A 203 -9.26 -10.49 27.62
C LYS A 203 -7.78 -10.57 27.95
N LEU A 204 -6.93 -10.70 26.93
CA LEU A 204 -5.48 -10.74 27.09
C LEU A 204 -4.96 -9.44 27.72
N TYR A 205 -5.31 -8.29 27.14
CA TYR A 205 -4.83 -6.99 27.61
C TYR A 205 -5.37 -6.64 29.01
N ARG A 206 -6.59 -7.07 29.36
CA ARG A 206 -7.10 -6.93 30.73
C ARG A 206 -6.24 -7.71 31.73
N LEU A 207 -5.84 -8.94 31.43
CA LEU A 207 -4.98 -9.73 32.31
C LEU A 207 -3.54 -9.20 32.37
N VAL A 208 -2.99 -8.72 31.25
CA VAL A 208 -1.68 -8.05 31.21
C VAL A 208 -1.70 -6.77 32.03
N ALA A 209 -2.79 -5.98 31.96
CA ALA A 209 -2.96 -4.79 32.79
C ALA A 209 -2.99 -5.16 34.28
N THR A 210 -3.78 -6.17 34.67
CA THR A 210 -3.80 -6.68 36.06
C THR A 210 -2.42 -7.16 36.52
N GLN A 211 -1.69 -7.91 35.70
CA GLN A 211 -0.35 -8.42 36.02
C GLN A 211 0.66 -7.28 36.30
N ASN A 212 0.47 -6.12 35.66
CA ASN A 212 1.33 -4.95 35.81
C ASN A 212 0.74 -3.85 36.70
N ASN A 213 -0.38 -4.12 37.39
CA ASN A 213 -1.10 -3.17 38.21
C ASN A 213 -1.46 -1.86 37.46
N LEU A 214 -1.89 -2.00 36.21
CA LEU A 214 -2.30 -0.91 35.31
C LEU A 214 -3.82 -0.91 35.12
N GLY A 215 -4.36 0.27 34.77
CA GLY A 215 -5.73 0.40 34.28
C GLY A 215 -5.88 -0.05 32.83
N ARG A 216 -7.14 -0.22 32.40
CA ARG A 216 -7.51 -0.34 30.97
C ARG A 216 -8.18 0.96 30.52
N ILE A 217 -8.25 1.16 29.22
CA ILE A 217 -8.99 2.28 28.66
C ILE A 217 -10.51 2.14 28.91
N GLY A 218 -11.20 3.27 28.98
CA GLY A 218 -12.66 3.33 29.05
C GLY A 218 -13.31 3.38 27.67
N SER A 219 -14.61 3.70 27.62
CA SER A 219 -15.40 3.83 26.40
C SER A 219 -15.62 5.26 25.92
N GLU A 220 -15.46 6.26 26.79
CA GLU A 220 -15.66 7.68 26.50
C GLU A 220 -14.32 8.39 26.40
N PHE A 221 -14.11 9.10 25.29
CA PHE A 221 -12.91 9.89 25.05
C PHE A 221 -13.31 11.31 24.67
N ALA A 222 -12.61 12.30 25.21
CA ALA A 222 -12.83 13.70 24.90
C ALA A 222 -11.48 14.30 24.47
N PHE A 223 -11.21 14.34 23.16
CA PHE A 223 -9.95 14.85 22.62
C PHE A 223 -9.91 16.38 22.50
N ASP A 224 -11.07 17.04 22.61
CA ASP A 224 -11.19 18.49 22.50
C ASP A 224 -10.51 19.20 23.68
N HIS A 225 -9.63 20.16 23.38
CA HIS A 225 -8.91 21.00 24.35
C HIS A 225 -7.95 20.28 25.31
N MET A 226 -7.60 19.01 25.06
CA MET A 226 -6.63 18.30 25.89
C MET A 226 -5.17 18.71 25.61
N THR A 227 -4.37 18.73 26.67
CA THR A 227 -2.91 18.86 26.54
C THR A 227 -2.34 17.58 25.93
N LYS A 228 -1.80 17.65 24.72
CA LYS A 228 -1.14 16.51 24.07
C LYS A 228 0.37 16.50 24.35
N LEU A 229 0.96 15.31 24.29
CA LEU A 229 2.41 15.18 24.29
C LEU A 229 2.98 15.73 22.97
N PRO A 230 4.23 16.23 22.98
CA PRO A 230 4.96 16.44 21.73
C PRO A 230 4.99 15.11 20.95
N GLU A 231 4.69 15.19 19.64
CA GLU A 231 4.53 14.01 18.79
C GLU A 231 5.75 13.07 18.86
N GLN A 232 6.98 13.62 18.87
CA GLN A 232 8.20 12.83 18.98
C GLN A 232 8.26 12.02 20.28
N THR A 233 7.84 12.62 21.40
CA THR A 233 7.77 11.95 22.72
C THR A 233 6.67 10.89 22.72
N ALA A 234 5.49 11.22 22.19
CA ALA A 234 4.38 10.29 22.04
C ALA A 234 4.81 9.06 21.23
N ARG A 235 5.54 9.26 20.13
CA ARG A 235 6.01 8.19 19.24
C ARG A 235 7.05 7.31 19.92
N ARG A 236 8.04 7.95 20.57
CA ARG A 236 9.12 7.25 21.29
C ARG A 236 8.58 6.31 22.37
N TYR A 237 7.59 6.76 23.14
CA TYR A 237 7.00 5.98 24.22
C TYR A 237 5.72 5.22 23.81
N ASN A 238 5.31 5.34 22.55
CA ASN A 238 4.05 4.80 22.05
C ASN A 238 2.86 5.13 22.98
N ALA A 239 2.76 6.41 23.34
CA ALA A 239 1.92 6.92 24.42
C ALA A 239 1.04 8.07 23.95
N VAL A 240 -0.26 8.04 24.27
CA VAL A 240 -1.23 9.07 23.90
C VAL A 240 -2.03 9.50 25.12
N VAL A 241 -2.17 10.81 25.33
CA VAL A 241 -3.06 11.34 26.35
C VAL A 241 -4.50 11.10 25.91
N VAL A 242 -5.27 10.34 26.70
CA VAL A 242 -6.67 9.98 26.39
C VAL A 242 -7.67 10.66 27.32
N HIS A 243 -7.21 11.13 28.48
CA HIS A 243 -8.03 11.90 29.41
C HIS A 243 -7.18 12.86 30.23
N GLN A 244 -7.78 13.98 30.63
CA GLN A 244 -7.19 14.97 31.52
C GLN A 244 -8.16 15.27 32.67
N ASP A 245 -7.74 14.96 33.89
CA ASP A 245 -8.41 15.35 35.12
C ASP A 245 -7.74 16.62 35.70
N LEU A 246 -8.31 17.21 36.76
CA LEU A 246 -7.71 18.36 37.46
C LEU A 246 -6.33 18.06 38.07
N ASN A 247 -6.09 16.81 38.45
CA ASN A 247 -4.92 16.41 39.24
C ASN A 247 -4.02 15.37 38.56
N ARG A 248 -4.38 14.87 37.36
CA ARG A 248 -3.61 13.84 36.65
C ARG A 248 -3.95 13.78 35.16
N PHE A 249 -3.06 13.13 34.40
CA PHE A 249 -3.35 12.70 33.03
C PHE A 249 -3.49 11.19 32.94
N LEU A 250 -4.45 10.74 32.12
CA LEU A 250 -4.57 9.34 31.74
C LEU A 250 -3.88 9.15 30.39
N VAL A 251 -2.85 8.31 30.35
CA VAL A 251 -2.01 8.10 29.16
C VAL A 251 -2.15 6.65 28.69
N ALA A 252 -2.72 6.47 27.50
CA ALA A 252 -2.81 5.17 26.85
C ALA A 252 -1.44 4.74 26.30
N VAL A 253 -1.01 3.54 26.68
CA VAL A 253 0.28 2.96 26.29
C VAL A 253 0.10 1.56 25.75
N GLY A 254 0.92 1.17 24.76
CA GLY A 254 0.87 -0.17 24.17
C GLY A 254 1.63 -1.23 24.98
N SER A 255 2.47 -0.78 25.90
CA SER A 255 3.28 -1.62 26.77
C SER A 255 3.56 -0.84 28.07
N PRO A 256 3.68 -1.52 29.23
CA PRO A 256 4.01 -0.84 30.49
C PRO A 256 5.32 -0.04 30.37
N LEU A 257 5.26 1.26 30.67
CA LEU A 257 6.41 2.16 30.71
C LEU A 257 7.21 1.97 31.99
N LYS A 258 8.52 2.19 31.90
CA LYS A 258 9.42 2.25 33.06
C LYS A 258 9.19 3.53 33.85
N GLU A 259 9.57 3.51 35.13
CA GLU A 259 9.44 4.67 36.02
C GLU A 259 10.18 5.90 35.51
N SER A 260 11.37 5.74 34.91
CA SER A 260 12.11 6.84 34.29
C SER A 260 11.37 7.47 33.09
N GLU A 261 10.63 6.68 32.34
CA GLU A 261 9.88 7.12 31.16
C GLU A 261 8.61 7.87 31.59
N LEU A 262 7.95 7.39 32.65
CA LEU A 262 6.81 8.09 33.27
C LEU A 262 7.22 9.46 33.80
N LEU A 263 8.33 9.55 34.54
CA LEU A 263 8.82 10.83 35.08
C LEU A 263 9.12 11.87 33.99
N GLU A 264 9.61 11.43 32.83
CA GLU A 264 9.81 12.31 31.68
C GLU A 264 8.48 12.83 31.12
N ILE A 265 7.48 11.95 30.97
CA ILE A 265 6.14 12.32 30.51
C ILE A 265 5.47 13.28 31.52
N GLU A 266 5.55 13.00 32.82
CA GLU A 266 5.05 13.86 33.89
C GLU A 266 5.73 15.22 33.90
N SER A 267 7.04 15.27 33.66
CA SER A 267 7.79 16.53 33.55
C SER A 267 7.32 17.39 32.38
N ILE A 268 6.86 16.78 31.29
CA ILE A 268 6.36 17.49 30.11
C ILE A 268 4.93 17.97 30.33
N LEU A 269 4.08 17.13 30.93
CA LEU A 269 2.66 17.42 31.14
C LEU A 269 2.40 18.29 32.39
N GLY A 270 3.34 18.32 33.35
CA GLY A 270 3.25 19.13 34.56
C GLY A 270 2.33 18.57 35.65
N LEU A 271 1.74 17.38 35.44
CA LEU A 271 0.89 16.68 36.39
C LEU A 271 1.26 15.19 36.44
N PRO A 272 0.93 14.48 37.54
CA PRO A 272 1.08 13.03 37.63
C PRO A 272 0.37 12.29 36.49
N VAL A 273 0.94 11.15 36.07
CA VAL A 273 0.43 10.35 34.96
C VAL A 273 -0.01 8.98 35.44
N GLU A 274 -1.25 8.63 35.15
CA GLU A 274 -1.75 7.26 35.25
C GLU A 274 -1.72 6.63 33.86
N GLN A 275 -0.85 5.63 33.67
CA GLN A 275 -0.79 4.90 32.40
C GLN A 275 -1.89 3.82 32.36
N VAL A 276 -2.58 3.74 31.22
CA VAL A 276 -3.58 2.70 30.93
C VAL A 276 -3.14 1.90 29.73
N LEU A 277 -3.25 0.57 29.83
CA LEU A 277 -2.85 -0.30 28.74
C LEU A 277 -3.92 -0.24 27.64
N ALA A 278 -3.50 -0.01 26.40
CA ALA A 278 -4.36 0.02 25.21
C ALA A 278 -3.96 -1.09 24.22
N THR A 279 -4.94 -1.66 23.53
CA THR A 279 -4.70 -2.58 22.42
C THR A 279 -4.09 -1.83 21.24
N ARG A 280 -3.57 -2.58 20.25
CA ARG A 280 -3.03 -1.99 19.02
C ARG A 280 -4.06 -1.16 18.27
N GLU A 281 -5.25 -1.72 18.07
CA GLU A 281 -6.34 -1.05 17.36
C GLU A 281 -6.80 0.22 18.09
N GLU A 282 -6.92 0.16 19.43
CA GLU A 282 -7.24 1.31 20.28
C GLU A 282 -6.18 2.42 20.15
N LEU A 283 -4.89 2.05 20.17
CA LEU A 283 -3.82 3.02 19.96
C LEU A 283 -3.85 3.62 18.56
N GLU A 284 -4.08 2.86 17.50
CA GLU A 284 -4.19 3.43 16.15
C GLU A 284 -5.34 4.43 16.04
N PHE A 285 -6.47 4.14 16.70
CA PHE A 285 -7.57 5.09 16.85
C PHE A 285 -7.11 6.37 17.57
N PHE A 286 -6.49 6.28 18.75
CA PHE A 286 -6.04 7.47 19.48
C PHE A 286 -5.01 8.31 18.73
N TRP A 287 -4.09 7.66 18.03
CA TRP A 287 -3.09 8.35 17.22
C TRP A 287 -3.72 9.10 16.05
N LYS A 288 -4.72 8.49 15.41
CA LYS A 288 -5.52 9.17 14.40
C LYS A 288 -6.19 10.40 15.02
N GLU A 289 -6.96 10.25 16.09
CA GLU A 289 -7.73 11.38 16.65
C GLU A 289 -6.83 12.53 17.17
N VAL A 290 -5.71 12.23 17.83
CA VAL A 290 -4.88 13.25 18.50
C VAL A 290 -3.80 13.86 17.60
N TYR A 291 -3.23 13.09 16.66
CA TYR A 291 -2.06 13.48 15.86
C TYR A 291 -2.33 13.47 14.35
N THR A 292 -3.59 13.49 13.89
CA THR A 292 -3.93 13.50 12.45
C THR A 292 -3.11 14.51 11.65
N SER A 293 -2.95 15.75 12.17
CA SER A 293 -2.25 16.81 11.43
C SER A 293 -0.77 16.48 11.22
N GLU A 294 -0.09 16.02 12.26
CA GLU A 294 1.32 15.62 12.22
C GLU A 294 1.53 14.40 11.31
N LEU A 295 0.66 13.39 11.42
CA LEU A 295 0.72 12.18 10.59
C LEU A 295 0.48 12.50 9.10
N LEU A 296 -0.45 13.41 8.80
CA LEU A 296 -0.69 13.88 7.43
C LEU A 296 0.48 14.71 6.90
N GLN A 297 1.05 15.58 7.73
CA GLN A 297 2.22 16.37 7.34
C GLN A 297 3.41 15.46 7.05
N GLU A 298 3.67 14.45 7.88
CA GLU A 298 4.77 13.51 7.63
C GLU A 298 4.54 12.69 6.36
N SER A 299 3.34 12.13 6.19
CA SER A 299 3.04 11.27 5.04
C SER A 299 3.04 11.99 3.69
N THR A 300 2.80 13.31 3.68
CA THR A 300 2.72 14.12 2.45
C THR A 300 3.91 15.05 2.20
N GLN A 301 4.55 15.58 3.25
CA GLN A 301 5.52 16.67 3.13
C GLN A 301 6.94 16.31 3.59
N LYS A 302 7.17 15.19 4.30
CA LYS A 302 8.49 14.86 4.85
C LYS A 302 9.62 14.96 3.82
N LEU A 303 9.48 14.25 2.69
CA LEU A 303 10.48 14.28 1.62
C LEU A 303 10.66 15.69 1.02
N VAL A 304 9.58 16.45 0.89
CA VAL A 304 9.61 17.82 0.35
C VAL A 304 10.37 18.76 1.29
N MET A 305 10.16 18.62 2.60
CA MET A 305 10.78 19.46 3.62
C MET A 305 12.26 19.11 3.83
N GLU A 306 12.59 17.82 3.88
CA GLU A 306 13.95 17.36 4.20
C GLU A 306 14.85 17.25 2.95
N GLN A 307 14.28 16.87 1.80
CA GLN A 307 15.04 16.60 0.57
C GLN A 307 14.32 17.12 -0.70
N PRO A 308 14.03 18.43 -0.81
CA PRO A 308 13.23 18.98 -1.91
C PRO A 308 13.80 18.68 -3.31
N GLN A 309 15.13 18.60 -3.44
CA GLN A 309 15.81 18.25 -4.68
C GLN A 309 15.44 16.86 -5.21
N ASN A 310 15.00 15.96 -4.33
CA ASN A 310 14.66 14.57 -4.62
C ASN A 310 13.15 14.33 -4.80
N SER A 311 12.29 15.35 -4.64
CA SER A 311 10.85 15.21 -4.83
C SER A 311 10.36 15.85 -6.13
N ALA A 312 9.40 15.21 -6.77
CA ALA A 312 8.68 15.63 -7.97
C ALA A 312 7.70 16.78 -7.75
N HIS A 313 7.50 17.28 -6.51
CA HIS A 313 6.59 18.39 -6.20
C HIS A 313 6.79 19.65 -7.09
N VAL A 314 7.98 19.83 -7.68
CA VAL A 314 8.24 20.76 -8.79
C VAL A 314 8.60 19.98 -10.05
N THR A 315 7.70 19.97 -11.04
CA THR A 315 7.93 19.25 -12.31
C THR A 315 9.11 19.80 -13.10
N PHE A 316 9.12 21.11 -13.34
CA PHE A 316 10.19 21.80 -14.07
C PHE A 316 10.78 22.92 -13.21
N THR A 317 12.09 22.87 -12.99
CA THR A 317 12.78 23.98 -12.31
C THR A 317 13.02 25.13 -13.29
N LYS A 318 13.11 26.37 -12.78
CA LYS A 318 13.43 27.55 -13.62
C LYS A 318 14.72 27.36 -14.44
N PRO A 319 15.84 26.87 -13.88
CA PRO A 319 17.05 26.61 -14.66
C PRO A 319 16.83 25.60 -15.79
N GLN A 320 16.08 24.52 -15.55
CA GLN A 320 15.75 23.55 -16.60
C GLN A 320 14.93 24.20 -17.72
N LEU A 321 13.91 25.00 -17.40
CA LEU A 321 13.13 25.72 -18.40
C LEU A 321 14.00 26.72 -19.19
N THR A 322 14.92 27.42 -18.54
CA THR A 322 15.84 28.33 -19.21
C THR A 322 16.77 27.59 -20.16
N VAL A 323 17.34 26.45 -19.75
CA VAL A 323 18.22 25.64 -20.61
C VAL A 323 17.43 25.04 -21.77
N LEU A 324 16.27 24.45 -21.52
CA LEU A 324 15.40 23.90 -22.56
C LEU A 324 14.94 24.99 -23.54
N GLY A 325 14.58 26.17 -23.02
CA GLY A 325 14.21 27.33 -23.84
C GLY A 325 15.36 27.85 -24.70
N ALA A 326 16.59 27.91 -24.14
CA ALA A 326 17.77 28.30 -24.89
C ALA A 326 18.12 27.29 -25.98
N LEU A 327 18.10 25.98 -25.66
CA LEU A 327 18.31 24.91 -26.64
C LEU A 327 17.24 24.94 -27.74
N GLY A 328 15.97 25.16 -27.37
CA GLY A 328 14.87 25.33 -28.30
C GLY A 328 15.04 26.54 -29.22
N LEU A 329 15.46 27.68 -28.68
CA LEU A 329 15.74 28.89 -29.47
C LEU A 329 16.90 28.66 -30.45
N VAL A 330 17.99 28.04 -29.99
CA VAL A 330 19.13 27.69 -30.84
C VAL A 330 18.70 26.74 -31.96
N PHE A 331 17.90 25.71 -31.65
CA PHE A 331 17.33 24.80 -32.63
C PHE A 331 16.46 25.54 -33.67
N LEU A 332 15.58 26.46 -33.23
CA LEU A 332 14.74 27.26 -34.13
C LEU A 332 15.55 28.21 -35.02
N ILE A 333 16.64 28.81 -34.51
CA ILE A 333 17.55 29.64 -35.30
C ILE A 333 18.21 28.80 -36.39
N PHE A 334 18.80 27.65 -36.05
CA PHE A 334 19.42 26.77 -37.04
C PHE A 334 18.41 26.21 -38.04
N LEU A 335 17.20 25.88 -37.60
CA LEU A 335 16.11 25.46 -38.47
C LEU A 335 15.73 26.57 -39.48
N GLY A 336 15.73 27.83 -39.06
CA GLY A 336 15.46 28.97 -39.96
C GLY A 336 16.60 29.26 -40.95
N LEU A 337 17.85 28.99 -40.57
CA LEU A 337 19.04 29.20 -41.41
C LEU A 337 19.23 28.09 -42.44
N ASP A 338 19.17 26.83 -42.00
CA ASP A 338 19.33 25.63 -42.83
C ASP A 338 18.55 24.48 -42.21
N TRP A 339 17.27 24.39 -42.56
CA TRP A 339 16.37 23.40 -41.97
C TRP A 339 16.82 21.96 -42.26
N LEU A 340 17.37 21.68 -43.45
CA LEU A 340 17.70 20.32 -43.86
C LEU A 340 18.90 19.80 -43.09
N HIS A 341 20.02 20.53 -43.07
CA HIS A 341 21.21 20.10 -42.33
C HIS A 341 20.96 20.06 -40.83
N THR A 342 20.16 20.98 -40.29
CA THR A 342 19.77 20.98 -38.88
C THR A 342 19.03 19.68 -38.51
N LEU A 343 18.03 19.28 -39.30
CA LEU A 343 17.30 18.03 -39.07
C LEU A 343 18.19 16.79 -39.28
N ILE A 344 19.13 16.82 -40.22
CA ILE A 344 20.12 15.73 -40.39
C ILE A 344 20.98 15.59 -39.14
N VAL A 345 21.51 16.70 -38.59
CA VAL A 345 22.33 16.67 -37.36
C VAL A 345 21.53 16.13 -36.18
N VAL A 346 20.28 16.56 -36.02
CA VAL A 346 19.38 16.02 -34.98
C VAL A 346 19.14 14.53 -35.19
N ASN A 347 18.85 14.09 -36.43
CA ASN A 347 18.67 12.67 -36.73
C ASN A 347 19.92 11.86 -36.37
N ILE A 348 21.12 12.33 -36.71
CA ILE A 348 22.38 11.68 -36.36
C ILE A 348 22.51 11.52 -34.83
N ALA A 349 22.23 12.58 -34.07
CA ALA A 349 22.29 12.53 -32.62
C ALA A 349 21.28 11.52 -32.05
N VAL A 350 20.06 11.47 -32.59
CA VAL A 350 19.03 10.50 -32.20
C VAL A 350 19.46 9.07 -32.52
N GLN A 351 20.01 8.80 -33.70
CA GLN A 351 20.47 7.46 -34.08
C GLN A 351 21.65 7.00 -33.22
N LEU A 352 22.62 7.87 -32.96
CA LEU A 352 23.73 7.52 -32.05
C LEU A 352 23.24 7.23 -30.63
N PHE A 353 22.25 7.99 -30.15
CA PHE A 353 21.60 7.74 -28.87
C PHE A 353 20.86 6.39 -28.88
N TYR A 354 20.02 6.14 -29.89
CA TYR A 354 19.24 4.91 -30.03
C TYR A 354 20.16 3.68 -30.06
N PHE A 355 21.23 3.74 -30.85
CA PHE A 355 22.22 2.67 -30.99
C PHE A 355 22.87 2.36 -29.65
N SER A 356 23.34 3.41 -28.97
CA SER A 356 23.98 3.29 -27.67
C SER A 356 23.03 2.66 -26.66
N MET A 357 21.81 3.17 -26.53
CA MET A 357 20.81 2.64 -25.60
C MET A 357 20.46 1.17 -25.89
N THR A 358 20.32 0.81 -27.17
CA THR A 358 20.01 -0.57 -27.59
C THR A 358 21.16 -1.51 -27.25
N LEU A 359 22.39 -1.11 -27.55
CA LEU A 359 23.59 -1.87 -27.22
C LEU A 359 23.72 -2.05 -25.71
N PHE A 360 23.59 -0.99 -24.92
CA PHE A 360 23.64 -1.08 -23.46
C PHE A 360 22.54 -1.98 -22.89
N LYS A 361 21.29 -1.86 -23.35
CA LYS A 361 20.19 -2.75 -22.91
C LYS A 361 20.48 -4.20 -23.24
N PHE A 362 20.99 -4.49 -24.44
CA PHE A 362 21.37 -5.84 -24.81
C PHE A 362 22.48 -6.38 -23.91
N LEU A 363 23.52 -5.58 -23.63
CA LEU A 363 24.58 -5.96 -22.69
C LEU A 363 24.02 -6.25 -21.30
N ILE A 364 23.16 -5.39 -20.75
CA ILE A 364 22.49 -5.61 -19.46
C ILE A 364 21.79 -6.98 -19.46
N ILE A 365 20.97 -7.27 -20.48
CA ILE A 365 20.26 -8.56 -20.59
C ILE A 365 21.25 -9.74 -20.61
N MET A 366 22.36 -9.63 -21.35
CA MET A 366 23.39 -10.68 -21.39
C MET A 366 24.08 -10.91 -20.03
N TYR A 367 24.16 -9.90 -19.16
CA TYR A 367 24.62 -10.10 -17.78
C TYR A 367 23.55 -10.78 -16.92
N GLY A 368 22.27 -10.48 -17.18
CA GLY A 368 21.14 -11.12 -16.52
C GLY A 368 20.98 -12.60 -16.85
N THR A 369 21.56 -13.09 -17.95
CA THR A 369 21.51 -14.51 -18.30
C THR A 369 22.50 -15.40 -17.53
N ARG A 370 23.29 -14.82 -16.62
CA ARG A 370 24.23 -15.60 -15.81
C ARG A 370 23.50 -16.36 -14.71
N GLU A 371 23.96 -17.56 -14.39
CA GLU A 371 23.31 -18.41 -13.37
C GLU A 371 23.26 -17.75 -11.99
N ASN A 372 24.26 -16.94 -11.67
CA ASN A 372 24.40 -16.18 -10.43
C ASN A 372 23.91 -14.73 -10.54
N ALA A 373 23.15 -14.39 -11.59
CA ALA A 373 22.67 -13.02 -11.80
C ALA A 373 21.73 -12.52 -10.70
N GLN A 374 21.06 -13.45 -10.03
CA GLN A 374 20.06 -13.21 -8.99
C GLN A 374 20.25 -14.14 -7.79
N ILE A 375 19.69 -13.76 -6.65
CA ILE A 375 19.76 -14.54 -5.42
C ILE A 375 18.74 -15.67 -5.51
N ARG A 376 19.21 -16.90 -5.41
CA ARG A 376 18.40 -18.13 -5.42
C ARG A 376 18.57 -18.89 -4.12
N PHE A 377 17.51 -19.58 -3.73
CA PHE A 377 17.46 -20.47 -2.57
C PHE A 377 16.79 -21.79 -2.96
N THR A 378 17.28 -22.89 -2.41
CA THR A 378 16.59 -24.18 -2.48
C THR A 378 15.47 -24.25 -1.44
N PRO A 379 14.46 -25.12 -1.63
CA PRO A 379 13.43 -25.35 -0.61
C PRO A 379 14.03 -25.76 0.74
N ASP A 380 15.05 -26.63 0.74
CA ASP A 380 15.73 -27.09 1.95
C ASP A 380 16.43 -25.95 2.71
N GLU A 381 17.04 -25.00 2.00
CA GLU A 381 17.67 -23.81 2.61
C GLU A 381 16.63 -22.95 3.33
N ILE A 382 15.40 -22.85 2.81
CA ILE A 382 14.33 -22.07 3.39
C ILE A 382 13.66 -22.78 4.57
N GLU A 383 13.47 -24.10 4.48
CA GLU A 383 12.90 -24.90 5.56
C GLU A 383 13.82 -24.96 6.79
N GLN A 384 15.14 -24.88 6.58
CA GLN A 384 16.14 -24.87 7.66
C GLN A 384 16.29 -23.52 8.38
N ILE A 385 15.58 -22.46 7.94
CA ILE A 385 15.64 -21.16 8.61
C ILE A 385 15.05 -21.29 10.02
N ASP A 386 15.85 -20.93 11.03
CA ASP A 386 15.38 -20.87 12.41
C ASP A 386 14.35 -19.75 12.57
N GLU A 387 13.08 -20.13 12.69
CA GLU A 387 11.98 -19.17 12.82
C GLU A 387 12.13 -18.25 14.04
N ARG A 388 12.93 -18.63 15.04
CA ARG A 388 13.22 -17.78 16.21
C ARG A 388 13.99 -16.52 15.84
N THR A 389 14.86 -16.59 14.82
CA THR A 389 15.68 -15.45 14.37
C THR A 389 14.94 -14.52 13.41
N LEU A 390 13.81 -14.95 12.86
CA LEU A 390 12.99 -14.11 11.97
C LEU A 390 12.52 -12.85 12.70
N PRO A 391 12.65 -11.65 12.13
CA PRO A 391 12.18 -10.43 12.77
C PRO A 391 10.68 -10.20 12.55
N ILE A 392 10.15 -9.11 13.10
CA ILE A 392 8.80 -8.66 12.73
C ILE A 392 8.85 -8.15 11.28
N TYR A 393 7.85 -8.51 10.48
CA TYR A 393 7.73 -8.13 9.08
C TYR A 393 6.45 -7.30 8.87
N THR A 394 6.58 -6.06 8.39
CA THR A 394 5.42 -5.24 8.03
C THR A 394 5.01 -5.48 6.59
N ILE A 395 3.72 -5.71 6.36
CA ILE A 395 3.12 -5.79 5.03
C ILE A 395 2.15 -4.61 4.89
N LEU A 396 2.43 -3.71 3.95
CA LEU A 396 1.54 -2.60 3.61
C LEU A 396 0.66 -3.01 2.44
N VAL A 397 -0.66 -2.94 2.61
CA VAL A 397 -1.62 -3.23 1.54
C VAL A 397 -2.51 -2.02 1.31
N PRO A 398 -2.14 -1.11 0.39
CA PRO A 398 -3.00 -0.01 -0.01
C PRO A 398 -4.17 -0.52 -0.87
N MET A 399 -5.37 -0.11 -0.53
CA MET A 399 -6.58 -0.45 -1.27
C MET A 399 -7.52 0.76 -1.33
N TYR A 400 -8.13 0.99 -2.49
CA TYR A 400 -9.06 2.10 -2.66
C TYR A 400 -10.17 1.73 -3.62
N LYS A 401 -11.41 1.59 -3.16
CA LYS A 401 -12.59 1.18 -3.94
C LYS A 401 -12.41 -0.17 -4.62
N GLU A 402 -11.89 -1.15 -3.88
CA GLU A 402 -11.54 -2.51 -4.32
C GLU A 402 -12.06 -3.58 -3.35
N SER A 403 -13.24 -3.34 -2.76
CA SER A 403 -13.82 -4.18 -1.71
C SER A 403 -14.06 -5.64 -2.12
N GLU A 404 -14.21 -5.91 -3.43
CA GLU A 404 -14.39 -7.25 -3.99
C GLU A 404 -13.12 -8.12 -3.90
N VAL A 405 -11.93 -7.50 -3.80
CA VAL A 405 -10.63 -8.20 -3.78
C VAL A 405 -10.26 -8.66 -2.37
N ILE A 406 -10.86 -8.06 -1.33
CA ILE A 406 -10.53 -8.31 0.09
C ILE A 406 -10.46 -9.80 0.46
N PRO A 407 -11.43 -10.68 0.07
CA PRO A 407 -11.35 -12.08 0.44
C PRO A 407 -10.10 -12.78 -0.12
N HIS A 408 -9.78 -12.54 -1.39
CA HIS A 408 -8.62 -13.13 -2.07
C HIS A 408 -7.31 -12.58 -1.49
N LEU A 409 -7.27 -11.27 -1.20
CA LEU A 409 -6.14 -10.64 -0.53
C LEU A 409 -5.82 -11.37 0.79
N LEU A 410 -6.83 -11.57 1.64
CA LEU A 410 -6.63 -12.22 2.93
C LEU A 410 -6.16 -13.66 2.75
N GLU A 411 -6.73 -14.41 1.80
CA GLU A 411 -6.26 -15.77 1.48
C GLU A 411 -4.78 -15.79 1.07
N ASN A 412 -4.34 -14.86 0.23
CA ASN A 412 -2.94 -14.75 -0.20
C ASN A 412 -2.01 -14.43 0.97
N ILE A 413 -2.37 -13.49 1.84
CA ILE A 413 -1.57 -13.15 3.04
C ILE A 413 -1.57 -14.30 4.06
N GLU A 414 -2.68 -15.02 4.21
CA GLU A 414 -2.74 -16.23 5.04
C GLU A 414 -1.85 -17.34 4.50
N SER A 415 -1.69 -17.45 3.17
CA SER A 415 -0.82 -18.46 2.55
C SER A 415 0.68 -18.24 2.78
N LEU A 416 1.11 -17.05 3.20
CA LEU A 416 2.51 -16.75 3.47
C LEU A 416 3.07 -17.62 4.61
N ASP A 417 4.13 -18.36 4.31
CA ASP A 417 4.94 -19.14 5.24
C ASP A 417 5.86 -18.23 6.05
N TYR A 418 5.26 -17.59 7.06
CA TYR A 418 5.94 -16.78 8.05
C TYR A 418 5.17 -16.86 9.37
N PRO A 419 5.83 -16.88 10.54
CA PRO A 419 5.12 -16.91 11.82
C PRO A 419 4.15 -15.73 11.94
N LYS A 420 2.83 -16.01 11.99
CA LYS A 420 1.78 -14.96 11.99
C LYS A 420 1.92 -13.99 13.17
N ALA A 421 2.41 -14.47 14.32
CA ALA A 421 2.73 -13.64 15.48
C ALA A 421 3.83 -12.58 15.22
N LYS A 422 4.63 -12.76 14.16
CA LYS A 422 5.69 -11.83 13.72
C LYS A 422 5.30 -11.03 12.47
N LEU A 423 4.03 -11.07 12.05
CA LEU A 423 3.53 -10.22 10.98
C LEU A 423 2.89 -8.94 11.55
N ASP A 424 3.03 -7.87 10.78
CA ASP A 424 2.37 -6.58 10.98
C ASP A 424 1.71 -6.18 9.67
N VAL A 425 0.53 -6.73 9.40
CA VAL A 425 -0.23 -6.51 8.17
C VAL A 425 -1.09 -5.26 8.31
N ARG A 426 -0.81 -4.22 7.54
CA ARG A 426 -1.48 -2.92 7.62
C ARG A 426 -2.30 -2.71 6.36
N LEU A 427 -3.63 -2.80 6.51
CA LEU A 427 -4.59 -2.57 5.43
C LEU A 427 -4.89 -1.08 5.37
N LEU A 428 -4.50 -0.41 4.29
CA LEU A 428 -4.57 1.05 4.15
C LEU A 428 -5.77 1.39 3.27
N ILE A 429 -6.82 1.94 3.88
CA ILE A 429 -8.06 2.33 3.22
C ILE A 429 -8.24 3.84 3.33
N GLU A 430 -8.72 4.47 2.26
CA GLU A 430 -9.07 5.90 2.30
C GLU A 430 -10.36 6.11 3.10
N GLU A 431 -10.46 7.26 3.77
CA GLU A 431 -11.60 7.62 4.63
C GLU A 431 -12.96 7.64 3.89
N ASP A 432 -12.97 7.89 2.57
CA ASP A 432 -14.18 7.86 1.74
C ASP A 432 -14.50 6.46 1.17
N ASP A 433 -13.71 5.43 1.48
CA ASP A 433 -14.00 4.04 1.13
C ASP A 433 -14.81 3.35 2.24
N VAL A 434 -16.08 3.77 2.36
CA VAL A 434 -17.00 3.31 3.41
C VAL A 434 -17.30 1.81 3.29
N ASP A 435 -17.33 1.27 2.07
CA ASP A 435 -17.62 -0.14 1.83
C ASP A 435 -16.49 -1.04 2.35
N ALA A 436 -15.23 -0.71 2.05
CA ALA A 436 -14.09 -1.45 2.58
C ALA A 436 -14.02 -1.38 4.12
N GLN A 437 -14.25 -0.18 4.70
CA GLN A 437 -14.31 0.00 6.15
C GLN A 437 -15.35 -0.91 6.80
N ARG A 438 -16.55 -0.99 6.23
CA ARG A 438 -17.63 -1.84 6.75
C ARG A 438 -17.26 -3.33 6.67
N ILE A 439 -16.78 -3.79 5.51
CA ILE A 439 -16.42 -5.21 5.31
C ILE A 439 -15.32 -5.62 6.29
N LEU A 440 -14.23 -4.85 6.39
CA LEU A 440 -13.11 -5.18 7.26
C LEU A 440 -13.50 -5.20 8.75
N LYS A 441 -14.40 -4.30 9.16
CA LYS A 441 -14.94 -4.30 10.54
C LYS A 441 -15.79 -5.54 10.84
N GLU A 442 -16.54 -6.04 9.88
CA GLU A 442 -17.37 -7.24 10.02
C GLU A 442 -16.53 -8.54 10.09
N MET A 443 -15.36 -8.59 9.44
CA MET A 443 -14.53 -9.79 9.30
C MET A 443 -13.78 -10.23 10.58
N LYS A 444 -13.73 -9.41 11.63
CA LYS A 444 -13.03 -9.69 12.91
C LYS A 444 -11.62 -10.27 12.68
N LEU A 445 -10.79 -9.51 11.98
CA LEU A 445 -9.45 -9.95 11.60
C LEU A 445 -8.55 -10.21 12.82
N PRO A 446 -7.60 -11.16 12.73
CA PRO A 446 -6.63 -11.40 13.78
C PRO A 446 -5.79 -10.16 14.12
N PRO A 447 -5.22 -10.05 15.34
CA PRO A 447 -4.52 -8.84 15.81
C PRO A 447 -3.17 -8.51 15.15
N TYR A 448 -2.71 -9.35 14.21
CA TYR A 448 -1.58 -9.02 13.33
C TYR A 448 -2.03 -8.29 12.06
N TYR A 449 -3.35 -8.18 11.80
CA TYR A 449 -3.92 -7.20 10.89
C TYR A 449 -4.24 -5.92 11.63
N THR A 450 -4.05 -4.79 10.95
CA THR A 450 -4.39 -3.46 11.43
C THR A 450 -5.01 -2.70 10.28
N THR A 451 -6.28 -2.32 10.44
CA THR A 451 -6.98 -1.50 9.46
C THR A 451 -6.71 -0.02 9.74
N ILE A 452 -6.09 0.66 8.78
CA ILE A 452 -5.72 2.08 8.89
C ILE A 452 -6.58 2.88 7.93
N VAL A 453 -7.44 3.73 8.51
CA VAL A 453 -8.21 4.70 7.75
C VAL A 453 -7.37 5.95 7.52
N VAL A 454 -6.87 6.10 6.30
CA VAL A 454 -6.06 7.24 5.87
C VAL A 454 -6.98 8.45 5.71
N PRO A 455 -6.77 9.55 6.46
CA PRO A 455 -7.62 10.74 6.38
C PRO A 455 -7.55 11.39 4.99
N ASN A 456 -8.64 12.01 4.55
CA ASN A 456 -8.66 12.71 3.27
C ASN A 456 -7.68 13.89 3.25
N SER A 457 -6.80 13.92 2.25
CA SER A 457 -5.87 15.02 2.00
C SER A 457 -5.32 14.95 0.57
N LEU A 458 -4.72 16.05 0.10
CA LEU A 458 -4.02 16.10 -1.19
C LEU A 458 -2.50 16.03 -0.97
N PRO A 459 -1.74 15.31 -1.82
CA PRO A 459 -2.21 14.46 -2.92
C PRO A 459 -2.84 13.14 -2.41
N LYS A 460 -3.91 12.69 -3.06
CA LYS A 460 -4.57 11.40 -2.77
C LYS A 460 -3.95 10.31 -3.65
N THR A 461 -2.90 9.67 -3.14
CA THR A 461 -2.05 8.73 -3.91
C THR A 461 -1.67 7.51 -3.06
N LYS A 462 -1.35 6.39 -3.74
CA LYS A 462 -0.78 5.18 -3.12
C LYS A 462 0.43 5.50 -2.21
N PRO A 463 1.45 6.26 -2.66
CA PRO A 463 2.58 6.64 -1.82
C PRO A 463 2.18 7.36 -0.52
N LYS A 464 1.20 8.27 -0.55
CA LYS A 464 0.71 8.91 0.69
C LYS A 464 0.15 7.87 1.66
N ALA A 465 -0.72 6.99 1.19
CA ALA A 465 -1.32 5.95 2.04
C ALA A 465 -0.24 5.05 2.64
N CYS A 466 0.72 4.60 1.82
CA CYS A 466 1.87 3.80 2.27
C CYS A 466 2.72 4.54 3.30
N ASN A 467 3.06 5.81 3.07
CA ASN A 467 3.79 6.63 4.04
C ASN A 467 3.03 6.77 5.36
N TYR A 468 1.71 6.99 5.31
CA TYR A 468 0.88 7.08 6.51
C TYR A 468 0.88 5.76 7.30
N GLY A 469 0.74 4.62 6.60
CA GLY A 469 0.84 3.29 7.19
C GLY A 469 2.21 2.98 7.78
N LEU A 470 3.28 3.58 7.24
CA LEU A 470 4.67 3.37 7.65
C LEU A 470 5.00 4.00 9.01
N ILE A 471 4.38 5.13 9.36
CA ILE A 471 4.75 5.94 10.54
C ILE A 471 4.77 5.10 11.84
N ARG A 472 3.82 4.17 11.96
CA ARG A 472 3.67 3.30 13.13
C ARG A 472 3.86 1.81 12.83
N ALA A 473 4.46 1.50 11.68
CA ALA A 473 4.87 0.15 11.32
C ALA A 473 5.92 -0.38 12.31
N ARG A 474 5.86 -1.68 12.60
CA ARG A 474 6.70 -2.31 13.64
C ARG A 474 7.80 -3.21 13.10
N GLY A 475 7.75 -3.53 11.80
CA GLY A 475 8.67 -4.45 11.17
C GLY A 475 10.08 -3.90 11.07
N GLU A 476 11.06 -4.79 11.18
CA GLU A 476 12.44 -4.51 10.77
C GLU A 476 12.52 -4.40 9.25
N TYR A 477 11.72 -5.22 8.56
CA TYR A 477 11.51 -5.18 7.13
C TYR A 477 10.08 -4.76 6.80
N VAL A 478 9.91 -4.13 5.64
CA VAL A 478 8.61 -3.73 5.11
C VAL A 478 8.48 -4.10 3.64
N VAL A 479 7.31 -4.57 3.23
CA VAL A 479 6.94 -4.82 1.84
C VAL A 479 5.62 -4.14 1.52
N ILE A 480 5.46 -3.70 0.28
CA ILE A 480 4.16 -3.31 -0.28
C ILE A 480 3.64 -4.45 -1.14
N PHE A 481 2.39 -4.85 -0.92
CA PHE A 481 1.61 -5.67 -1.85
C PHE A 481 0.38 -4.90 -2.31
N ASP A 482 0.08 -4.96 -3.61
CA ASP A 482 -1.22 -4.54 -4.13
C ASP A 482 -2.30 -5.55 -3.73
N ALA A 483 -3.57 -5.13 -3.74
CA ALA A 483 -4.66 -5.95 -3.18
C ALA A 483 -4.85 -7.28 -3.93
N GLU A 484 -4.54 -7.34 -5.23
CA GLU A 484 -4.65 -8.54 -6.06
C GLU A 484 -3.42 -9.46 -6.04
N ASP A 485 -2.33 -9.02 -5.41
CA ASP A 485 -1.04 -9.71 -5.47
C ASP A 485 -1.08 -11.09 -4.83
N ARG A 486 -0.40 -12.04 -5.49
CA ARG A 486 -0.22 -13.41 -5.01
C ARG A 486 1.27 -13.72 -4.90
N PRO A 487 1.94 -13.29 -3.82
CA PRO A 487 3.34 -13.64 -3.58
C PRO A 487 3.50 -15.15 -3.38
N ASP A 488 4.65 -15.70 -3.78
CA ASP A 488 5.02 -17.07 -3.40
C ASP A 488 4.96 -17.21 -1.85
N PRO A 489 4.45 -18.33 -1.31
CA PRO A 489 4.30 -18.52 0.14
C PRO A 489 5.57 -18.26 0.95
N ASP A 490 6.72 -18.66 0.42
CA ASP A 490 8.02 -18.58 1.10
C ASP A 490 8.79 -17.26 0.87
N GLN A 491 8.16 -16.27 0.21
CA GLN A 491 8.82 -15.04 -0.23
C GLN A 491 9.45 -14.26 0.92
N LEU A 492 8.77 -14.12 2.06
CA LEU A 492 9.30 -13.37 3.22
C LEU A 492 10.54 -14.04 3.82
N LYS A 493 10.56 -15.37 3.91
CA LYS A 493 11.72 -16.15 4.36
C LYS A 493 12.90 -16.02 3.38
N LYS A 494 12.64 -16.14 2.07
CA LYS A 494 13.64 -15.93 1.01
C LYS A 494 14.25 -14.54 1.06
N VAL A 495 13.43 -13.51 1.26
CA VAL A 495 13.90 -12.13 1.35
C VAL A 495 14.75 -11.91 2.60
N HIS A 496 14.34 -12.44 3.75
CA HIS A 496 15.15 -12.38 4.96
C HIS A 496 16.53 -13.03 4.72
N ALA A 497 16.56 -14.24 4.16
CA ALA A 497 17.80 -14.91 3.80
C ALA A 497 18.62 -14.11 2.76
N ALA A 498 17.96 -13.44 1.82
CA ALA A 498 18.60 -12.58 0.83
C ALA A 498 19.29 -11.37 1.49
N PHE A 499 18.66 -10.71 2.46
CA PHE A 499 19.30 -9.66 3.24
C PHE A 499 20.51 -10.17 4.01
N MET A 500 20.41 -11.35 4.63
CA MET A 500 21.53 -11.96 5.37
C MET A 500 22.71 -12.35 4.48
N ARG A 501 22.46 -12.69 3.21
CA ARG A 501 23.50 -13.02 2.22
C ARG A 501 24.07 -11.79 1.50
N SER A 502 23.32 -10.69 1.49
CA SER A 502 23.72 -9.46 0.80
C SER A 502 24.64 -8.61 1.67
N PRO A 503 25.43 -7.71 1.07
CA PRO A 503 26.20 -6.73 1.83
C PRO A 503 25.31 -5.85 2.73
N ASP A 504 25.88 -5.29 3.81
CA ASP A 504 25.14 -4.46 4.77
C ASP A 504 24.45 -3.26 4.11
N ASN A 505 25.04 -2.69 3.06
CA ASN A 505 24.47 -1.58 2.28
C ASN A 505 23.38 -2.02 1.29
N CYS A 506 22.97 -3.29 1.25
CA CYS A 506 21.78 -3.71 0.53
C CYS A 506 20.54 -3.27 1.32
N ALA A 507 19.79 -2.32 0.75
CA ALA A 507 18.65 -1.69 1.40
C ALA A 507 17.31 -2.24 0.92
N CYS A 508 17.27 -2.78 -0.29
CA CYS A 508 16.06 -3.28 -0.92
C CYS A 508 16.31 -4.65 -1.58
N ILE A 509 15.37 -5.57 -1.39
CA ILE A 509 15.27 -6.81 -2.17
C ILE A 509 14.00 -6.71 -3.02
N GLN A 510 14.14 -6.84 -4.34
CA GLN A 510 13.02 -6.88 -5.29
C GLN A 510 12.69 -8.33 -5.61
N ALA A 511 11.45 -8.76 -5.36
CA ALA A 511 10.93 -10.00 -5.91
C ALA A 511 10.49 -9.80 -7.37
N LYS A 512 10.43 -10.90 -8.13
CA LYS A 512 10.02 -10.89 -9.53
C LYS A 512 8.49 -10.74 -9.65
N LEU A 513 8.04 -10.10 -10.71
CA LEU A 513 6.61 -9.95 -11.00
C LEU A 513 6.25 -10.69 -12.29
N ASN A 514 5.06 -11.32 -12.31
CA ASN A 514 4.48 -11.89 -13.54
C ASN A 514 2.96 -11.99 -13.43
N TYR A 515 2.27 -12.41 -14.50
CA TYR A 515 0.82 -12.35 -14.58
C TYR A 515 0.14 -13.72 -14.62
N PHE A 516 -0.88 -13.90 -13.77
CA PHE A 516 -1.64 -15.16 -13.71
C PHE A 516 -2.66 -15.32 -14.85
N ASN A 517 -3.12 -14.22 -15.48
CA ASN A 517 -4.13 -14.22 -16.56
C ASN A 517 -3.50 -14.11 -17.97
N SER A 518 -2.29 -14.62 -18.16
CA SER A 518 -1.53 -14.58 -19.43
C SER A 518 -2.30 -15.17 -20.62
N GLY A 519 -3.23 -16.10 -20.39
CA GLY A 519 -4.06 -16.74 -21.41
C GLY A 519 -5.26 -15.92 -21.92
N GLN A 520 -5.65 -14.84 -21.22
CA GLN A 520 -6.95 -14.17 -21.41
C GLN A 520 -7.14 -13.57 -22.81
N ASN A 521 -6.20 -12.77 -23.32
CA ASN A 521 -6.27 -12.19 -24.66
C ASN A 521 -4.87 -11.81 -25.19
N MET A 522 -4.78 -11.24 -26.40
CA MET A 522 -3.48 -10.91 -26.99
C MET A 522 -2.69 -9.88 -26.16
N LEU A 523 -3.40 -8.92 -25.56
CA LEU A 523 -2.78 -7.88 -24.74
C LEU A 523 -2.13 -8.47 -23.49
N THR A 524 -2.82 -9.37 -22.79
CA THR A 524 -2.26 -10.02 -21.60
C THR A 524 -1.04 -10.89 -21.95
N ARG A 525 -1.05 -11.56 -23.11
CA ARG A 525 0.11 -12.32 -23.62
C ARG A 525 1.34 -11.44 -23.84
N TRP A 526 1.19 -10.30 -24.53
CA TRP A 526 2.32 -9.37 -24.75
C TRP A 526 2.82 -8.77 -23.43
N PHE A 527 1.91 -8.49 -22.50
CA PHE A 527 2.25 -7.92 -21.21
C PHE A 527 3.08 -8.91 -20.37
N THR A 528 2.68 -10.19 -20.33
CA THR A 528 3.44 -11.29 -19.70
C THR A 528 4.83 -11.45 -20.30
N GLN A 529 4.98 -11.33 -21.63
CA GLN A 529 6.29 -11.44 -22.28
C GLN A 529 7.23 -10.31 -21.86
N GLU A 530 6.74 -9.07 -21.87
CA GLU A 530 7.52 -7.91 -21.44
C GLU A 530 7.98 -8.06 -19.99
N TYR A 531 7.07 -8.45 -19.08
CA TYR A 531 7.38 -8.66 -17.67
C TYR A 531 8.38 -9.79 -17.46
N SER A 532 8.23 -10.90 -18.19
CA SER A 532 9.17 -12.02 -18.11
C SER A 532 10.58 -11.59 -18.53
N MET A 533 10.72 -10.82 -19.62
CA MET A 533 12.03 -10.27 -20.00
C MET A 533 12.56 -9.24 -18.99
N TRP A 534 11.70 -8.38 -18.47
CA TRP A 534 12.08 -7.33 -17.53
C TRP A 534 12.60 -7.92 -16.20
N PHE A 535 11.82 -8.77 -15.54
CA PHE A 535 12.16 -9.30 -14.21
C PHE A 535 13.11 -10.49 -14.23
N GLU A 536 13.10 -11.32 -15.28
CA GLU A 536 13.97 -12.50 -15.35
C GLU A 536 15.35 -12.20 -15.94
N LEU A 537 15.43 -11.23 -16.87
CA LEU A 537 16.67 -10.94 -17.59
C LEU A 537 17.19 -9.53 -17.34
N LEU A 538 16.37 -8.51 -17.52
CA LEU A 538 16.87 -7.13 -17.48
C LEU A 538 17.29 -6.72 -16.07
N LEU A 539 16.42 -6.84 -15.06
CA LEU A 539 16.73 -6.40 -13.69
C LEU A 539 17.90 -7.17 -13.03
N PRO A 540 18.02 -8.51 -13.16
CA PRO A 540 19.22 -9.23 -12.72
C PRO A 540 20.48 -8.70 -13.42
N GLY A 541 20.40 -8.35 -14.71
CA GLY A 541 21.49 -7.71 -15.43
C GLY A 541 21.88 -6.35 -14.87
N VAL A 542 20.90 -5.52 -14.49
CA VAL A 542 21.11 -4.20 -13.87
C VAL A 542 21.79 -4.38 -12.50
N MET A 543 21.35 -5.36 -11.70
CA MET A 543 21.98 -5.74 -10.43
C MET A 543 23.45 -6.16 -10.63
N GLN A 544 23.74 -7.05 -11.59
CA GLN A 544 25.10 -7.52 -11.86
C GLN A 544 26.07 -6.43 -12.33
N LEU A 545 25.54 -5.41 -13.00
CA LEU A 545 26.33 -4.27 -13.48
C LEU A 545 26.49 -3.17 -12.44
N ASP A 546 25.88 -3.32 -11.26
CA ASP A 546 25.89 -2.36 -10.16
C ASP A 546 25.51 -0.95 -10.65
N ILE A 547 24.34 -0.87 -11.29
CA ILE A 547 23.74 0.38 -11.78
C ILE A 547 22.36 0.59 -11.14
N PRO A 548 21.83 1.84 -11.13
CA PRO A 548 20.55 2.13 -10.49
C PRO A 548 19.40 1.26 -11.00
N ILE A 549 18.71 0.58 -10.08
CA ILE A 549 17.54 -0.24 -10.36
C ILE A 549 16.28 0.62 -10.18
N PRO A 550 15.53 0.94 -11.25
CA PRO A 550 14.15 1.42 -11.06
C PRO A 550 13.33 0.25 -10.52
N LEU A 551 12.84 0.39 -9.28
CA LEU A 551 12.06 -0.65 -8.61
C LEU A 551 10.73 -0.90 -9.34
N GLY A 552 10.19 -2.11 -9.20
CA GLY A 552 8.82 -2.42 -9.65
C GLY A 552 7.76 -1.85 -8.70
N GLY A 553 6.48 -1.90 -9.08
CA GLY A 553 5.39 -1.27 -8.31
C GLY A 553 4.94 -1.99 -7.04
N THR A 554 5.38 -3.23 -6.85
CA THR A 554 5.04 -4.07 -5.71
C THR A 554 6.17 -5.07 -5.40
N SER A 555 6.06 -5.76 -4.28
CA SER A 555 7.02 -6.77 -3.79
C SER A 555 8.45 -6.24 -3.71
N ASN A 556 8.55 -4.96 -3.33
CA ASN A 556 9.80 -4.33 -2.94
C ASN A 556 9.92 -4.46 -1.41
N HIS A 557 10.96 -5.13 -0.96
CA HIS A 557 11.20 -5.39 0.43
C HIS A 557 12.33 -4.49 0.93
N PHE A 558 12.06 -3.63 1.90
CA PHE A 558 13.02 -2.65 2.40
C PHE A 558 13.42 -2.93 3.84
N LYS A 559 14.67 -2.59 4.18
CA LYS A 559 15.05 -2.30 5.57
C LYS A 559 14.30 -1.05 6.04
N MET A 560 13.53 -1.17 7.11
CA MET A 560 12.69 -0.09 7.64
C MET A 560 13.51 1.16 7.98
N SER A 561 14.69 0.98 8.57
CA SER A 561 15.61 2.09 8.91
C SER A 561 16.02 2.90 7.69
N VAL A 562 16.42 2.22 6.60
CA VAL A 562 16.87 2.88 5.36
C VAL A 562 15.69 3.54 4.66
N LEU A 563 14.52 2.90 4.60
CA LEU A 563 13.35 3.51 3.97
C LEU A 563 12.94 4.82 4.68
N ASN A 564 12.98 4.85 6.01
CA ASN A 564 12.72 6.04 6.80
C ASN A 564 13.78 7.13 6.56
N GLU A 565 15.06 6.78 6.46
CA GLU A 565 16.15 7.70 6.13
C GLU A 565 15.96 8.35 4.74
N MET A 566 15.46 7.57 3.77
CA MET A 566 15.20 8.06 2.41
C MET A 566 13.99 8.99 2.32
N GLY A 567 13.23 9.19 3.41
CA GLY A 567 11.97 9.94 3.38
C GLY A 567 10.83 9.16 2.72
N ALA A 568 10.91 7.82 2.73
CA ALA A 568 9.93 6.89 2.16
C ALA A 568 9.60 7.17 0.67
N TRP A 569 8.33 7.04 0.25
CA TRP A 569 7.91 7.25 -1.14
C TRP A 569 7.52 8.70 -1.39
N ASP A 570 7.83 9.23 -2.59
CA ASP A 570 7.47 10.60 -2.96
C ASP A 570 5.98 10.71 -3.33
N PRO A 571 5.15 11.43 -2.56
CA PRO A 571 3.71 11.53 -2.82
C PRO A 571 3.33 12.22 -4.13
N TYR A 572 4.29 12.94 -4.75
CA TYR A 572 4.11 13.71 -5.98
C TYR A 572 4.60 12.98 -7.24
N ASN A 573 5.26 11.84 -7.10
CA ASN A 573 5.70 11.04 -8.24
C ASN A 573 4.67 9.93 -8.53
N VAL A 574 4.27 9.77 -9.79
CA VAL A 574 3.30 8.72 -10.16
C VAL A 574 3.93 7.33 -10.40
N THR A 575 5.27 7.26 -10.30
CA THR A 575 6.10 6.06 -10.18
C THR A 575 7.11 6.28 -9.06
N GLU A 576 6.59 6.34 -7.84
CA GLU A 576 7.33 6.56 -6.59
C GLU A 576 8.38 5.46 -6.31
N ASP A 577 8.11 4.26 -6.80
CA ASP A 577 8.93 3.06 -6.74
C ASP A 577 10.23 3.22 -7.53
N ALA A 578 10.11 3.57 -8.82
CA ALA A 578 11.23 3.78 -9.70
C ALA A 578 12.11 4.93 -9.20
N ASP A 579 11.50 6.00 -8.68
CA ASP A 579 12.23 7.11 -8.05
C ASP A 579 12.97 6.70 -6.77
N LEU A 580 12.33 5.96 -5.88
CA LEU A 580 12.97 5.46 -4.65
C LEU A 580 14.19 4.59 -4.97
N GLY A 581 14.13 3.77 -6.02
CA GLY A 581 15.27 2.99 -6.51
C GLY A 581 16.48 3.86 -6.87
N ILE A 582 16.25 5.01 -7.51
CA ILE A 582 17.31 5.96 -7.84
C ILE A 582 17.84 6.66 -6.59
N ARG A 583 16.96 7.05 -5.65
CA ARG A 583 17.36 7.70 -4.38
C ARG A 583 18.22 6.79 -3.50
N LEU A 584 17.89 5.50 -3.44
CA LEU A 584 18.69 4.49 -2.72
C LEU A 584 20.11 4.42 -3.30
N TYR A 585 20.24 4.23 -4.61
CA TYR A 585 21.55 4.14 -5.26
C TYR A 585 22.36 5.43 -5.11
N LYS A 586 21.72 6.60 -5.24
CA LYS A 586 22.35 7.91 -5.03
C LYS A 586 22.91 8.09 -3.62
N SER A 587 22.35 7.38 -2.64
CA SER A 587 22.77 7.39 -1.23
C SER A 587 23.77 6.28 -0.90
N GLY A 588 24.25 5.54 -1.90
CA GLY A 588 25.24 4.46 -1.73
C GLY A 588 24.66 3.10 -1.34
N TYR A 589 23.34 2.96 -1.33
CA TYR A 589 22.66 1.70 -1.08
C TYR A 589 22.50 0.88 -2.36
N THR A 590 22.44 -0.45 -2.20
CA THR A 590 22.21 -1.38 -3.32
C THR A 590 20.84 -2.05 -3.22
N THR A 591 20.36 -2.52 -4.36
CA THR A 591 19.15 -3.33 -4.49
C THR A 591 19.52 -4.66 -5.09
N ALA A 592 19.03 -5.77 -4.52
CA ALA A 592 19.22 -7.11 -5.07
C ALA A 592 17.90 -7.70 -5.59
N ILE A 593 18.01 -8.61 -6.55
CA ILE A 593 16.87 -9.36 -7.10
C ILE A 593 16.88 -10.76 -6.49
N VAL A 594 15.73 -11.18 -5.94
CA VAL A 594 15.54 -12.52 -5.40
C VAL A 594 14.62 -13.35 -6.29
N ASP A 595 14.92 -14.63 -6.40
CA ASP A 595 14.11 -15.62 -7.12
C ASP A 595 12.90 -16.08 -6.28
N SER A 596 11.96 -15.15 -6.16
CA SER A 596 10.61 -15.37 -5.66
C SER A 596 9.68 -14.51 -6.51
N ARG A 597 8.47 -15.01 -6.78
CA ARG A 597 7.55 -14.37 -7.72
C ARG A 597 6.28 -13.93 -7.03
N THR A 598 5.80 -12.76 -7.40
CA THR A 598 4.46 -12.28 -7.09
C THR A 598 3.64 -12.27 -8.37
N TRP A 599 2.48 -12.92 -8.32
CA TRP A 599 1.56 -12.96 -9.45
C TRP A 599 0.51 -11.86 -9.36
N GLU A 600 0.48 -11.05 -10.41
CA GLU A 600 -0.43 -9.93 -10.60
C GLU A 600 -1.51 -10.24 -11.65
N GLU A 601 -2.50 -9.35 -11.75
CA GLU A 601 -3.46 -9.34 -12.85
C GLU A 601 -2.98 -8.45 -14.01
N ALA A 602 -2.79 -9.03 -15.20
CA ALA A 602 -2.51 -8.26 -16.41
C ALA A 602 -3.76 -7.51 -16.87
N ASN A 603 -3.56 -6.28 -17.35
CA ASN A 603 -4.64 -5.50 -17.92
C ASN A 603 -5.18 -6.14 -19.22
N SER A 604 -6.45 -6.55 -19.20
CA SER A 604 -7.09 -7.20 -20.35
C SER A 604 -7.79 -6.22 -21.29
N ARG A 605 -7.93 -4.93 -20.93
CA ARG A 605 -8.64 -3.92 -21.73
C ARG A 605 -7.67 -2.82 -22.21
N THR A 606 -7.55 -2.66 -23.53
CA THR A 606 -6.60 -1.69 -24.15
C THR A 606 -6.72 -0.28 -23.60
N GLY A 607 -7.93 0.25 -23.40
CA GLY A 607 -8.12 1.59 -22.84
C GLY A 607 -7.59 1.74 -21.41
N ASN A 608 -7.80 0.72 -20.57
CA ASN A 608 -7.29 0.68 -19.20
C ASN A 608 -5.76 0.48 -19.19
N TRP A 609 -5.23 -0.33 -20.11
CA TRP A 609 -3.79 -0.53 -20.28
C TRP A 609 -3.07 0.75 -20.73
N ILE A 610 -3.64 1.51 -21.66
CA ILE A 610 -3.07 2.81 -22.10
C ILE A 610 -3.00 3.78 -20.91
N ARG A 611 -4.02 3.80 -20.03
CA ARG A 611 -4.00 4.62 -18.79
C ARG A 611 -2.83 4.21 -17.89
N GLN A 612 -2.73 2.93 -17.56
CA GLN A 612 -1.65 2.36 -16.76
C GLN A 612 -0.27 2.71 -17.34
N ARG A 613 -0.06 2.42 -18.61
CA ARG A 613 1.24 2.61 -19.27
C ARG A 613 1.61 4.08 -19.41
N SER A 614 0.63 4.95 -19.68
CA SER A 614 0.88 6.39 -19.72
C SER A 614 1.28 6.97 -18.36
N ARG A 615 0.71 6.43 -17.26
CA ARG A 615 1.13 6.78 -15.89
C ARG A 615 2.58 6.38 -15.65
N TRP A 616 2.97 5.15 -15.99
CA TRP A 616 4.35 4.68 -15.81
C TRP A 616 5.35 5.52 -16.61
N ILE A 617 5.10 5.73 -17.90
CA ILE A 617 5.98 6.52 -18.75
C ILE A 617 6.10 7.96 -18.24
N LYS A 618 5.01 8.56 -17.77
CA LYS A 618 5.02 9.90 -17.17
C LYS A 618 5.88 9.95 -15.91
N GLY A 619 5.75 8.94 -15.03
CA GLY A 619 6.55 8.86 -13.81
C GLY A 619 8.05 8.71 -14.11
N TYR A 620 8.44 7.91 -15.11
CA TYR A 620 9.82 7.85 -15.58
C TYR A 620 10.34 9.21 -16.09
N MET A 621 9.50 9.98 -16.80
CA MET A 621 9.85 11.35 -17.19
C MET A 621 10.01 12.27 -15.97
N GLN A 622 9.12 12.16 -14.97
CA GLN A 622 9.23 12.93 -13.71
C GLN A 622 10.52 12.59 -12.97
N THR A 623 10.82 11.30 -12.76
CA THR A 623 12.05 10.82 -12.13
C THR A 623 13.28 11.33 -12.86
N TRP A 624 13.30 11.27 -14.19
CA TRP A 624 14.41 11.83 -14.97
C TRP A 624 14.58 13.33 -14.72
N LEU A 625 13.50 14.10 -14.79
CA LEU A 625 13.52 15.55 -14.56
C LEU A 625 13.99 15.92 -13.15
N VAL A 626 13.55 15.18 -12.12
CA VAL A 626 13.94 15.41 -10.72
C VAL A 626 15.43 15.23 -10.54
N HIS A 627 15.98 14.10 -10.98
CA HIS A 627 17.41 13.80 -10.76
C HIS A 627 18.33 14.59 -11.71
N MET A 628 17.84 15.02 -12.88
CA MET A 628 18.58 15.86 -13.84
C MET A 628 18.47 17.37 -13.56
N ARG A 629 17.95 17.79 -12.40
CA ARG A 629 18.01 19.20 -11.96
C ARG A 629 19.45 19.71 -11.86
N ASN A 630 20.38 18.84 -11.49
CA ASN A 630 21.81 19.14 -11.46
C ASN A 630 22.63 17.96 -12.01
N PRO A 631 22.82 17.88 -13.35
CA PRO A 631 23.40 16.69 -13.98
C PRO A 631 24.86 16.45 -13.59
N PHE A 632 25.64 17.49 -13.33
CA PHE A 632 27.03 17.36 -12.89
C PHE A 632 27.12 16.79 -11.47
N ARG A 633 26.23 17.21 -10.58
CA ARG A 633 26.13 16.64 -9.23
C ARG A 633 25.68 15.18 -9.31
N LEU A 634 24.66 14.88 -10.10
CA LEU A 634 24.19 13.51 -10.29
C LEU A 634 25.30 12.60 -10.83
N TYR A 635 26.07 13.06 -11.82
CA TYR A 635 27.21 12.29 -12.35
C TYR A 635 28.27 11.98 -11.28
N ARG A 636 28.53 12.92 -10.36
CA ARG A 636 29.46 12.68 -9.23
C ARG A 636 28.89 11.71 -8.20
N GLU A 637 27.59 11.79 -7.92
CA GLU A 637 26.91 10.91 -6.97
C GLU A 637 26.78 9.46 -7.50
N LEU A 638 26.48 9.27 -8.80
CA LEU A 638 26.29 7.95 -9.40
C LEU A 638 27.56 7.33 -10.02
N GLY A 639 28.59 8.14 -10.28
CA GLY A 639 29.72 7.75 -11.11
C GLY A 639 29.35 7.47 -12.57
N THR A 640 30.32 7.07 -13.39
CA THR A 640 30.12 6.90 -14.84
C THR A 640 29.16 5.77 -15.18
N LYS A 641 29.32 4.60 -14.54
CA LYS A 641 28.48 3.43 -14.79
C LYS A 641 27.04 3.69 -14.35
N GLY A 642 26.87 4.19 -13.11
CA GLY A 642 25.56 4.50 -12.57
C GLY A 642 24.84 5.59 -13.36
N PHE A 643 25.54 6.64 -13.81
CA PHE A 643 24.96 7.68 -14.65
C PHE A 643 24.52 7.14 -16.02
N LEU A 644 25.34 6.30 -16.68
CA LEU A 644 24.94 5.67 -17.95
C LEU A 644 23.75 4.73 -17.75
N GLY A 645 23.78 3.90 -16.70
CA GLY A 645 22.66 3.03 -16.33
C GLY A 645 21.37 3.82 -16.08
N PHE A 646 21.46 4.96 -15.40
CA PHE A 646 20.34 5.88 -15.19
C PHE A 646 19.77 6.41 -16.53
N GLN A 647 20.61 6.81 -17.49
CA GLN A 647 20.09 7.23 -18.81
C GLN A 647 19.43 6.05 -19.55
N VAL A 648 20.02 4.86 -19.51
CA VAL A 648 19.50 3.67 -20.21
C VAL A 648 18.18 3.18 -19.61
N MET A 649 18.07 3.17 -18.28
CA MET A 649 16.90 2.64 -17.58
C MET A 649 15.79 3.68 -17.44
N VAL A 650 16.14 4.94 -17.16
CA VAL A 650 15.16 5.99 -16.85
C VAL A 650 14.83 6.86 -18.07
N LEU A 651 15.82 7.35 -18.83
CA LEU A 651 15.57 8.22 -19.99
C LEU A 651 15.13 7.45 -21.23
N ALA A 652 15.74 6.30 -21.54
CA ALA A 652 15.42 5.58 -22.77
C ALA A 652 13.99 5.01 -22.77
N THR A 653 13.46 4.64 -21.60
CA THR A 653 12.11 4.08 -21.44
C THR A 653 10.99 4.99 -22.00
N PRO A 654 10.93 6.29 -21.67
CA PRO A 654 10.01 7.23 -22.32
C PRO A 654 10.45 7.68 -23.71
N MET A 655 11.75 7.81 -23.98
CA MET A 655 12.23 8.38 -25.25
C MET A 655 12.01 7.46 -26.45
N LEU A 656 12.29 6.15 -26.33
CA LEU A 656 12.18 5.24 -27.48
C LEU A 656 10.75 5.15 -28.04
N PRO A 657 9.68 4.99 -27.22
CA PRO A 657 8.30 4.99 -27.74
C PRO A 657 7.84 6.34 -28.32
N LEU A 658 8.45 7.47 -27.93
CA LEU A 658 8.16 8.77 -28.53
C LEU A 658 8.81 8.92 -29.91
N LEU A 659 10.01 8.37 -30.09
CA LEU A 659 10.78 8.47 -31.34
C LEU A 659 10.32 7.44 -32.39
N ASN A 660 9.93 6.24 -31.98
CA ASN A 660 9.59 5.14 -32.88
C ASN A 660 8.55 5.50 -33.96
N PRO A 661 7.43 6.19 -33.67
CA PRO A 661 6.46 6.56 -34.72
C PRO A 661 7.02 7.49 -35.80
N ILE A 662 8.00 8.34 -35.46
CA ILE A 662 8.65 9.23 -36.44
C ILE A 662 9.42 8.38 -37.45
N PHE A 663 10.21 7.42 -36.99
CA PHE A 663 10.98 6.53 -37.85
C PHE A 663 10.10 5.57 -38.65
N TRP A 664 9.04 5.03 -38.05
CA TRP A 664 8.08 4.21 -38.79
C TRP A 664 7.35 5.02 -39.86
N LEU A 665 6.98 6.28 -39.59
CA LEU A 665 6.40 7.17 -40.59
C LEU A 665 7.38 7.42 -41.74
N MET A 666 8.65 7.71 -41.46
CA MET A 666 9.69 7.87 -42.48
C MET A 666 9.83 6.60 -43.34
N LEU A 667 9.81 5.42 -42.72
CA LEU A 667 9.86 4.13 -43.41
C LEU A 667 8.65 3.92 -44.33
N VAL A 668 7.44 4.18 -43.83
CA VAL A 668 6.18 4.06 -44.60
C VAL A 668 6.17 5.04 -45.77
N LEU A 669 6.58 6.29 -45.56
CA LEU A 669 6.66 7.29 -46.63
C LEU A 669 7.71 6.93 -47.69
N TRP A 670 8.84 6.36 -47.28
CA TRP A 670 9.88 5.90 -48.21
C TRP A 670 9.44 4.69 -49.02
N TYR A 671 8.96 3.63 -48.37
CA TYR A 671 8.59 2.39 -49.09
C TYR A 671 7.26 2.51 -49.83
N GLY A 672 6.30 3.27 -49.30
CA GLY A 672 4.99 3.50 -49.91
C GLY A 672 4.99 4.54 -51.02
N TRP A 673 5.63 5.70 -50.81
CA TRP A 673 5.58 6.85 -51.74
C TRP A 673 6.92 7.27 -52.33
N LYS A 674 8.03 6.64 -51.94
CA LYS A 674 9.38 6.94 -52.48
C LYS A 674 9.76 8.42 -52.35
N LEU A 675 9.34 9.08 -51.26
CA LEU A 675 9.66 10.48 -51.02
C LEU A 675 11.19 10.69 -51.01
N ALA A 676 11.70 11.43 -51.98
CA ALA A 676 13.14 11.63 -52.22
C ALA A 676 13.88 12.37 -51.09
N ILE A 677 13.14 12.98 -50.17
CA ILE A 677 13.68 13.64 -48.98
C ILE A 677 14.16 12.63 -47.92
N ILE A 678 13.54 11.45 -47.83
CA ILE A 678 13.83 10.50 -46.74
C ILE A 678 15.28 9.99 -46.77
N PRO A 679 15.85 9.54 -47.91
CA PRO A 679 17.25 9.09 -47.96
C PRO A 679 18.26 10.16 -47.54
N GLN A 680 17.91 11.46 -47.65
CA GLN A 680 18.81 12.56 -47.28
C GLN A 680 19.04 12.61 -45.76
N PHE A 681 18.10 12.11 -44.95
CA PHE A 681 18.26 12.01 -43.49
C PHE A 681 19.24 10.91 -43.06
N PHE A 682 19.60 9.99 -43.94
CA PHE A 682 20.47 8.86 -43.65
C PHE A 682 21.76 8.89 -44.49
N PRO A 683 22.62 9.91 -44.33
CA PRO A 683 23.82 10.04 -45.15
C PRO A 683 24.92 9.05 -44.73
N GLY A 684 25.59 8.46 -45.71
CA GLY A 684 26.84 7.70 -45.52
C GLY A 684 26.72 6.61 -44.44
N ILE A 685 27.55 6.68 -43.41
CA ILE A 685 27.62 5.65 -42.36
C ILE A 685 26.34 5.57 -41.49
N ILE A 686 25.57 6.65 -41.42
CA ILE A 686 24.36 6.73 -40.60
C ILE A 686 23.26 5.84 -41.15
N TYR A 687 23.21 5.65 -42.47
CA TYR A 687 22.34 4.66 -43.10
C TYR A 687 22.60 3.25 -42.55
N TYR A 688 23.86 2.85 -42.46
CA TYR A 688 24.23 1.51 -41.98
C TYR A 688 23.92 1.34 -40.49
N PHE A 689 24.19 2.35 -39.65
CA PHE A 689 23.76 2.33 -38.25
C PHE A 689 22.25 2.14 -38.13
N SER A 690 21.48 2.95 -38.85
CA SER A 690 20.01 2.90 -38.84
C SER A 690 19.47 1.56 -39.35
N ALA A 691 20.10 0.99 -40.38
CA ALA A 691 19.73 -0.32 -40.91
C ALA A 691 20.04 -1.44 -39.92
N ILE A 692 21.17 -1.38 -39.22
CA ILE A 692 21.52 -2.32 -38.15
C ILE A 692 20.51 -2.21 -37.00
N GLU A 693 20.18 -1.02 -36.54
CA GLU A 693 19.16 -0.83 -35.49
C GLU A 693 17.80 -1.36 -35.93
N PHE A 694 17.40 -1.05 -37.16
CA PHE A 694 16.12 -1.49 -37.69
C PHE A 694 16.04 -3.02 -37.79
N LEU A 695 17.08 -3.69 -38.28
CA LEU A 695 17.06 -5.14 -38.45
C LEU A 695 17.47 -5.87 -37.17
N LEU A 696 18.71 -5.66 -36.72
CA LEU A 696 19.29 -6.34 -35.58
C LEU A 696 18.69 -5.85 -34.26
N GLY A 697 18.49 -4.54 -34.08
CA GLY A 697 17.89 -4.01 -32.85
C GLY A 697 16.50 -4.56 -32.59
N ASN A 698 15.61 -4.49 -33.58
CA ASN A 698 14.26 -5.07 -33.46
C ASN A 698 14.30 -6.59 -33.29
N PHE A 699 15.18 -7.30 -34.01
CA PHE A 699 15.38 -8.74 -33.81
C PHE A 699 15.78 -9.06 -32.36
N LEU A 700 16.77 -8.34 -31.81
CA LEU A 700 17.24 -8.54 -30.45
C LEU A 700 16.12 -8.29 -29.43
N PHE A 701 15.33 -7.22 -29.58
CA PHE A 701 14.19 -6.97 -28.69
C PHE A 701 13.12 -8.08 -28.74
N VAL A 702 12.79 -8.58 -29.93
CA VAL A 702 11.85 -9.71 -30.05
C VAL A 702 12.46 -10.97 -29.44
N PHE A 703 13.74 -11.24 -29.73
CA PHE A 703 14.46 -12.40 -29.23
C PHE A 703 14.60 -12.39 -27.70
N THR A 704 14.88 -11.25 -27.07
CA THR A 704 15.00 -11.18 -25.61
C THR A 704 13.64 -11.37 -24.92
N ASN A 705 12.53 -10.93 -25.53
CA ASN A 705 11.18 -11.27 -25.04
C ASN A 705 10.90 -12.77 -25.14
N ILE A 706 11.29 -13.42 -26.24
CA ILE A 706 11.21 -14.89 -26.40
C ILE A 706 12.05 -15.60 -25.34
N ALA A 707 13.30 -15.17 -25.16
CA ALA A 707 14.22 -15.78 -24.20
C ALA A 707 13.72 -15.64 -22.76
N GLY A 708 13.22 -14.45 -22.39
CA GLY A 708 12.68 -14.18 -21.05
C GLY A 708 11.48 -15.07 -20.73
N VAL A 709 10.47 -15.11 -21.62
CA VAL A 709 9.29 -15.95 -21.37
C VAL A 709 9.64 -17.44 -21.38
N TYR A 710 10.51 -17.89 -22.28
CA TYR A 710 10.97 -19.28 -22.33
C TYR A 710 11.66 -19.69 -21.03
N TRP A 711 12.51 -18.82 -20.48
CA TRP A 711 13.23 -19.11 -19.25
C TRP A 711 12.26 -19.21 -18.07
N VAL A 712 11.35 -18.25 -17.90
CA VAL A 712 10.37 -18.30 -16.81
C VAL A 712 9.54 -19.59 -16.88
N ILE A 713 9.07 -19.98 -18.07
CA ILE A 713 8.30 -21.23 -18.24
C ILE A 713 9.15 -22.44 -17.81
N ARG A 714 10.40 -22.52 -18.28
CA ARG A 714 11.31 -23.62 -17.91
C ARG A 714 11.56 -23.67 -16.40
N GLU A 715 11.73 -22.52 -15.75
CA GLU A 715 11.94 -22.42 -14.30
C GLU A 715 10.70 -22.90 -13.52
N LEU A 716 9.52 -22.49 -13.94
CA LEU A 716 8.25 -22.94 -13.34
C LEU A 716 8.05 -24.45 -13.52
N GLU A 717 8.32 -24.99 -14.71
CA GLU A 717 8.23 -26.44 -14.96
C GLU A 717 9.18 -27.25 -14.08
N MET A 718 10.41 -26.77 -13.84
CA MET A 718 11.34 -27.41 -12.90
C MET A 718 10.80 -27.42 -11.47
N GLN A 719 9.98 -26.43 -11.11
CA GLN A 719 9.26 -26.34 -9.82
C GLN A 719 7.89 -27.04 -9.84
N ARG A 720 7.55 -27.76 -10.93
CA ARG A 720 6.22 -28.38 -11.17
C ARG A 720 5.05 -27.38 -11.11
N LYS A 721 5.31 -26.11 -11.42
CA LYS A 721 4.32 -25.05 -11.59
C LYS A 721 4.06 -24.86 -13.09
N TYR A 722 2.79 -24.67 -13.47
CA TYR A 722 2.37 -24.61 -14.89
C TYR A 722 1.54 -23.36 -15.21
N ASP A 723 1.77 -22.26 -14.48
CA ASP A 723 1.05 -20.99 -14.64
C ASP A 723 1.20 -20.37 -16.04
N LEU A 724 2.31 -20.66 -16.73
CA LEU A 724 2.62 -20.18 -18.07
C LEU A 724 2.87 -21.35 -19.04
N SER A 725 2.57 -21.13 -20.33
CA SER A 725 2.71 -22.13 -21.38
C SER A 725 3.65 -21.68 -22.50
N TYR A 726 4.43 -22.61 -23.08
CA TYR A 726 5.27 -22.35 -24.27
C TYR A 726 4.48 -21.82 -25.48
N GLY A 727 3.15 -22.01 -25.50
CA GLY A 727 2.29 -21.37 -26.48
C GLY A 727 2.40 -19.84 -26.51
N LEU A 728 2.88 -19.21 -25.42
CA LEU A 728 3.15 -17.78 -25.35
C LEU A 728 4.27 -17.33 -26.30
N VAL A 729 5.28 -18.17 -26.53
CA VAL A 729 6.52 -17.78 -27.24
C VAL A 729 6.23 -17.23 -28.65
N LYS A 730 5.32 -17.85 -29.40
CA LYS A 730 5.00 -17.45 -30.78
C LYS A 730 4.42 -16.04 -30.90
N TYR A 731 3.78 -15.53 -29.85
CA TYR A 731 3.16 -14.20 -29.87
C TYR A 731 4.18 -13.06 -29.77
N ALA A 732 5.44 -13.37 -29.40
CA ALA A 732 6.51 -12.39 -29.34
C ALA A 732 6.83 -11.79 -30.71
N LEU A 733 6.59 -12.56 -31.78
CA LEU A 733 6.74 -12.08 -33.17
C LEU A 733 5.77 -10.95 -33.52
N LEU A 734 4.68 -10.79 -32.76
CA LEU A 734 3.69 -9.73 -32.96
C LEU A 734 3.91 -8.52 -32.02
N THR A 735 4.97 -8.52 -31.22
CA THR A 735 5.31 -7.39 -30.32
C THR A 735 5.52 -6.04 -31.00
N PRO A 736 5.90 -5.92 -32.29
CA PRO A 736 5.91 -4.62 -32.95
C PRO A 736 4.56 -3.90 -32.96
N ILE A 737 3.44 -4.64 -32.99
CA ILE A 737 2.09 -4.07 -32.88
C ILE A 737 1.88 -3.51 -31.47
N TYR A 738 2.39 -4.20 -30.45
CA TYR A 738 2.34 -3.76 -29.07
C TYR A 738 3.15 -2.47 -28.83
N TRP A 739 4.28 -2.29 -29.51
CA TRP A 739 5.07 -1.06 -29.42
C TRP A 739 4.34 0.18 -29.95
N ALA A 740 3.42 0.02 -30.91
CA ALA A 740 2.56 1.11 -31.35
C ALA A 740 1.63 1.58 -30.21
N LEU A 741 1.07 0.64 -29.43
CA LEU A 741 0.29 0.97 -28.24
C LEU A 741 1.13 1.68 -27.17
N MET A 742 2.38 1.23 -26.95
CA MET A 742 3.32 1.92 -26.06
C MET A 742 3.58 3.36 -26.51
N SER A 743 3.70 3.58 -27.82
CA SER A 743 3.92 4.91 -28.38
C SER A 743 2.73 5.84 -28.12
N ILE A 744 1.50 5.35 -28.32
CA ILE A 744 0.27 6.11 -27.99
C ILE A 744 0.27 6.49 -26.50
N ALA A 745 0.60 5.55 -25.62
CA ALA A 745 0.70 5.81 -24.19
C ALA A 745 1.79 6.84 -23.86
N ALA A 746 2.92 6.84 -24.57
CA ALA A 746 4.02 7.77 -24.36
C ALA A 746 3.69 9.20 -24.79
N PHE A 747 3.04 9.40 -25.94
CA PHE A 747 2.57 10.73 -26.35
C PHE A 747 1.54 11.28 -25.37
N LYS A 748 0.62 10.43 -24.90
CA LYS A 748 -0.33 10.80 -23.84
C LYS A 748 0.39 11.17 -22.53
N ALA A 749 1.41 10.41 -22.14
CA ALA A 749 2.22 10.69 -20.96
C ALA A 749 2.93 12.05 -21.06
N ALA A 750 3.57 12.34 -22.20
CA ALA A 750 4.23 13.62 -22.45
C ALA A 750 3.26 14.81 -22.37
N TRP A 751 2.07 14.67 -22.96
CA TRP A 751 1.00 15.67 -22.85
C TRP A 751 0.54 15.89 -21.41
N GLN A 752 0.38 14.81 -20.65
CA GLN A 752 -0.04 14.85 -19.24
C GLN A 752 1.03 15.39 -18.30
N LEU A 753 2.31 15.16 -18.60
CA LEU A 753 3.41 15.73 -17.82
C LEU A 753 3.32 17.26 -17.78
N ILE A 754 2.89 17.88 -18.87
CA ILE A 754 2.75 19.34 -19.00
C ILE A 754 1.40 19.80 -18.42
N THR A 755 0.29 19.12 -18.74
CA THR A 755 -1.06 19.59 -18.39
C THR A 755 -1.53 19.19 -17.01
N LYS A 756 -1.11 18.01 -16.52
CA LYS A 756 -1.57 17.37 -15.28
C LYS A 756 -0.47 16.50 -14.65
N PRO A 757 0.66 17.08 -14.21
CA PRO A 757 1.85 16.33 -13.77
C PRO A 757 1.53 15.33 -12.65
N PHE A 758 0.84 15.79 -11.59
CA PHE A 758 0.53 14.99 -10.40
C PHE A 758 -0.73 14.13 -10.51
N TYR A 759 -1.42 14.16 -11.66
CA TYR A 759 -2.66 13.43 -11.82
C TYR A 759 -2.42 11.92 -11.88
N TRP A 760 -2.98 11.20 -10.91
CA TRP A 760 -2.95 9.74 -10.87
C TRP A 760 -4.11 9.16 -11.68
N GLU A 761 -3.82 8.55 -12.83
CA GLU A 761 -4.82 7.78 -13.58
C GLU A 761 -5.02 6.41 -12.96
N LYS A 762 -6.09 6.28 -12.17
CA LYS A 762 -6.45 5.00 -11.56
C LYS A 762 -6.78 3.96 -12.64
N THR A 763 -6.23 2.76 -12.46
CA THR A 763 -6.55 1.55 -13.22
C THR A 763 -7.66 0.78 -12.55
N VAL A 764 -8.50 0.13 -13.36
CA VAL A 764 -9.50 -0.82 -12.87
C VAL A 764 -8.86 -2.20 -12.81
N HIS A 765 -8.95 -2.84 -11.64
CA HIS A 765 -8.53 -4.22 -11.36
C HIS A 765 -9.77 -5.14 -11.35
N GLY A 766 -9.59 -6.47 -11.33
CA GLY A 766 -10.70 -7.44 -11.37
C GLY A 766 -11.31 -7.62 -12.76
N LEU A 767 -10.51 -7.48 -13.82
CA LEU A 767 -10.94 -7.63 -15.21
C LEU A 767 -10.80 -9.08 -15.74
N ALA A 768 -10.21 -9.98 -14.97
CA ALA A 768 -10.15 -11.41 -15.22
C ALA A 768 -11.52 -12.03 -14.91
N SER A 769 -12.26 -12.42 -15.95
CA SER A 769 -13.50 -13.17 -15.81
C SER A 769 -13.25 -14.67 -15.98
N GLY A 770 -13.46 -15.46 -14.90
CA GLY A 770 -13.44 -16.93 -14.93
C GLY A 770 -12.51 -17.56 -13.87
N PRO A 771 -12.74 -18.83 -13.51
CA PRO A 771 -11.94 -19.53 -12.51
C PRO A 771 -10.47 -19.57 -12.93
N THR A 772 -9.60 -19.18 -12.00
CA THR A 772 -8.15 -19.30 -12.17
C THR A 772 -7.76 -20.77 -12.42
N PRO A 773 -6.73 -21.06 -13.22
CA PRO A 773 -6.37 -22.43 -13.62
C PRO A 773 -6.09 -23.43 -12.48
N HIS A 774 -6.03 -23.00 -11.21
CA HIS A 774 -6.00 -23.89 -10.05
C HIS A 774 -7.33 -24.60 -9.73
N ASP A 775 -8.45 -24.19 -10.32
CA ASP A 775 -9.76 -24.82 -10.07
C ASP A 775 -9.97 -26.14 -10.83
N THR A 776 -9.14 -26.44 -11.84
CA THR A 776 -9.30 -27.67 -12.65
C THR A 776 -8.57 -28.88 -12.08
N THR A 777 -7.64 -28.71 -11.13
CA THR A 777 -6.94 -29.86 -10.51
C THR A 777 -7.74 -30.57 -9.42
N LYS A 778 -8.80 -29.97 -8.86
CA LYS A 778 -9.68 -30.65 -7.88
C LYS A 778 -10.81 -31.47 -8.50
N THR A 779 -11.06 -31.34 -9.80
CA THR A 779 -12.16 -32.07 -10.47
C THR A 779 -11.73 -33.35 -11.19
N ALA A 780 -10.42 -33.66 -11.23
CA ALA A 780 -9.90 -34.84 -11.92
C ALA A 780 -9.71 -36.10 -11.03
N GLU A 781 -9.84 -35.99 -9.70
CA GLU A 781 -9.69 -37.14 -8.78
C GLU A 781 -11.03 -37.75 -8.30
N GLY A 782 -12.18 -37.25 -8.78
CA GLY A 782 -13.51 -37.75 -8.45
C GLY A 782 -14.13 -38.69 -9.49
N GLY A 783 -13.30 -39.43 -10.23
CA GLY A 783 -13.72 -40.25 -11.37
C GLY A 783 -13.05 -41.62 -11.42
N MET A 784 -13.14 -42.38 -10.34
CA MET A 784 -13.15 -43.85 -10.34
C MET A 784 -14.16 -44.35 -9.31
#